data_AF-A0A3R6JME5-F1
#
_entry.id   AF-A0A3R6JME5-F1
#
_cell.length_a   1.000
_cell.length_b   1.000
_cell.length_c   1.000
_cell.angle_alpha   90.00
_cell.angle_beta   90.00
_cell.angle_gamma   90.00
#
_symmetry.space_group_name_H-M   'P 1'
#
loop_
_entity.id
_entity.type
_entity.pdbx_description
1 polymer ?
#
loop_
_entity_poly.entity_id
_entity_poly.type
_entity_poly.pdbx_seq_one_letter_code
_entity_poly.pdbx_strand_id
1 'polypeptide(L)'
;MKKRKILTRGITTALAVVSVFFVSHYAKAGENYIKTGEKVDFTELYDSKEFSTDNSKVTLSKDNKTDGLFVDGKTEEIENARFMLSKEIDFSDKSGYLVFSGTSERKRDVTLSLYLDDSTKSFAKVKLTRQNRKNAWSTDDNRCIKISDEIKGKHKIYFKFTDNNGNEYKGKSLKILLKYTFVLDEDIPMIDLDIDESKTPIAAMNGDPNHQTECYGNMTVDIPKGYKSEYTDKKLSTKTYELDYIRGRGNSTWGPDKKPYKLKLDKKADLLGMGSDKHWILLANYYDISMLRNKFTYWLGNVLGLEYTPKCEFVNVVMNGKYLGSYYLSEQVRVGKNRVNIDDLSADDESKAVTSGSAITGGYLLSCEKADDRMNITTDKGMAFAIESPDFEDYTNIEQYNYISDYLKQTEAAIYGRGFKDSKGVSYEDYMDVDSAIDYYWVQEFSLNGDAFISGSTYLYKKRDGKLYWGPLWDFDYVAWGATEYTSNSVEGLNLDRNAWFTKLFANEKFRKKFVARWPYIKEKLLEGIKDGGIIDTYSQKQYASQKANYYVNKMYSQDDILENNDVLKDIVNDMKIDENIGKTTENMAKITYDSEEQRLKQWIRERIDWIDKNISSINDYCASRQFVFMVNGKTYATVDYIFDTGVELPKEPTKKGYIFCGWYYKQKAGKKTYEIKFDKNDLTTLTDKKVTLYAKWKKKTKANTVKKFIFQYNDIYLSPYDDYSMKYGIQPFGAAISGIKWKSSDKKIVTVDESGTIHVVTEKPGVCTVTAKVKGLKAVRCKIHIVLWDKITGLNDFNVAKNKITLKKGKYARIKVSLLPKNAYNPNITYVSSNKKVVQVDETGMIHAKKKGKVTIVVYCASLEKAELVTVKVK
;
A
#
# COMPACT_ATOMS: atom_id res chain seq x y z
N MET A 1 -27.16 -30.47 35.42
CA MET A 1 -26.94 -31.62 36.34
C MET A 1 -26.31 -32.76 35.57
N LYS A 2 -25.12 -33.22 36.04
CA LYS A 2 -24.44 -34.53 35.78
C LYS A 2 -24.05 -34.86 34.32
N LYS A 3 -22.79 -35.09 33.93
CA LYS A 3 -21.43 -35.26 34.54
C LYS A 3 -20.43 -34.97 33.39
N ARG A 4 -19.44 -34.08 33.45
CA ARG A 4 -18.12 -34.12 34.13
C ARG A 4 -17.32 -35.44 33.97
N LYS A 5 -16.12 -35.29 33.38
CA LYS A 5 -14.77 -35.72 33.84
C LYS A 5 -14.03 -36.79 33.00
N ILE A 6 -12.75 -36.47 32.76
CA ILE A 6 -11.56 -37.30 32.41
C ILE A 6 -11.32 -37.36 30.88
N LEU A 7 -10.21 -36.88 30.31
CA LEU A 7 -8.82 -36.92 30.77
C LEU A 7 -7.99 -35.71 30.26
N THR A 8 -7.49 -34.94 31.22
CA THR A 8 -6.31 -34.07 31.12
C THR A 8 -5.07 -34.96 31.04
N ARG A 9 -4.34 -34.96 29.93
CA ARG A 9 -2.91 -35.32 29.84
C ARG A 9 -2.39 -34.96 28.45
N GLY A 10 -1.55 -33.93 28.37
CA GLY A 10 -0.94 -33.47 27.13
C GLY A 10 -0.39 -32.03 27.15
N ILE A 11 -0.58 -31.25 28.22
CA ILE A 11 -0.11 -29.84 28.32
C ILE A 11 0.78 -29.65 29.56
N THR A 12 1.71 -30.58 29.85
CA THR A 12 2.63 -30.39 30.99
C THR A 12 4.02 -30.98 30.75
N THR A 13 4.49 -30.95 29.51
CA THR A 13 5.90 -31.30 29.19
C THR A 13 6.40 -30.55 27.94
N ALA A 14 6.13 -29.25 27.87
CA ALA A 14 6.86 -28.30 27.01
C ALA A 14 6.99 -26.92 27.68
N LEU A 15 6.84 -26.87 29.02
CA LEU A 15 7.11 -25.72 29.89
C LEU A 15 8.29 -26.09 30.79
N ALA A 16 9.47 -26.32 30.18
CA ALA A 16 10.74 -26.50 30.91
C ALA A 16 12.01 -26.33 30.03
N VAL A 17 11.90 -25.91 28.75
CA VAL A 17 13.08 -25.63 27.90
C VAL A 17 13.00 -24.26 27.22
N VAL A 18 11.94 -23.48 27.41
CA VAL A 18 11.79 -22.11 26.83
C VAL A 18 12.17 -21.04 27.86
N SER A 19 13.32 -21.20 28.52
CA SER A 19 13.83 -20.23 29.50
C SER A 19 15.26 -19.77 29.22
N VAL A 20 15.78 -19.98 28.00
CA VAL A 20 17.17 -19.60 27.65
C VAL A 20 17.28 -18.58 26.52
N PHE A 21 16.22 -18.15 25.83
CA PHE A 21 16.37 -17.23 24.69
C PHE A 21 15.49 -15.98 24.63
N PHE A 22 14.71 -15.67 25.67
CA PHE A 22 14.06 -14.36 25.77
C PHE A 22 14.40 -13.70 27.11
N VAL A 23 15.56 -13.04 27.14
CA VAL A 23 15.83 -11.96 28.10
C VAL A 23 15.63 -10.66 27.35
N SER A 24 14.45 -10.08 27.54
CA SER A 24 14.18 -8.67 27.34
C SER A 24 15.28 -7.84 27.98
N HIS A 25 16.00 -7.06 27.18
CA HIS A 25 16.90 -5.99 27.62
C HIS A 25 16.09 -4.78 28.11
N TYR A 26 15.33 -4.96 29.19
CA TYR A 26 15.19 -3.87 30.15
C TYR A 26 16.44 -3.92 31.01
N ALA A 27 17.15 -2.80 31.11
CA ALA A 27 18.38 -2.65 31.89
C ALA A 27 18.23 -3.37 33.24
N LYS A 28 18.84 -4.55 33.36
CA LYS A 28 19.05 -5.16 34.66
C LYS A 28 20.09 -4.30 35.35
N ALA A 29 19.63 -3.53 36.33
CA ALA A 29 20.50 -2.97 37.34
C ALA A 29 21.36 -4.11 37.91
N GLY A 30 22.68 -4.08 37.66
CA GLY A 30 23.62 -5.05 38.24
C GLY A 30 24.90 -5.37 37.45
N GLU A 31 25.06 -4.95 36.19
CA GLU A 31 26.30 -5.22 35.45
C GLU A 31 27.26 -4.01 35.46
N ASN A 32 28.53 -4.22 35.86
CA ASN A 32 29.55 -3.17 36.03
C ASN A 32 30.28 -2.78 34.72
N TYR A 33 29.72 -3.10 33.55
CA TYR A 33 30.35 -2.88 32.24
C TYR A 33 29.29 -2.64 31.15
N ILE A 34 29.70 -2.00 30.06
CA ILE A 34 28.89 -1.72 28.86
C ILE A 34 29.09 -2.86 27.87
N LYS A 35 28.01 -3.44 27.35
CA LYS A 35 28.10 -4.54 26.38
C LYS A 35 28.30 -4.03 24.96
N THR A 36 28.90 -4.88 24.12
CA THR A 36 28.83 -4.68 22.67
C THR A 36 27.36 -4.58 22.21
N GLY A 37 27.08 -3.63 21.32
CA GLY A 37 25.73 -3.31 20.84
C GLY A 37 24.91 -2.41 21.77
N GLU A 38 25.39 -2.10 22.98
CA GLU A 38 24.72 -1.16 23.88
C GLU A 38 25.09 0.29 23.52
N LYS A 39 24.08 1.12 23.24
CA LYS A 39 24.27 2.57 23.10
C LYS A 39 24.38 3.21 24.48
N VAL A 40 25.43 4.00 24.65
CA VAL A 40 25.59 4.86 25.81
C VAL A 40 25.52 6.33 25.40
N ASP A 41 24.64 7.07 26.07
CA ASP A 41 24.50 8.52 25.90
C ASP A 41 25.41 9.24 26.91
N PHE A 42 26.19 10.22 26.44
CA PHE A 42 27.16 10.93 27.30
C PHE A 42 26.48 11.78 28.38
N THR A 43 25.25 12.23 28.16
CA THR A 43 24.42 12.93 29.15
C THR A 43 24.03 12.00 30.31
N GLU A 44 23.61 10.76 30.01
CA GLU A 44 23.30 9.74 31.01
C GLU A 44 24.53 9.31 31.80
N LEU A 45 25.67 9.12 31.12
CA LEU A 45 26.95 8.82 31.76
C LEU A 45 27.42 9.96 32.66
N TYR A 46 27.19 11.21 32.27
CA TYR A 46 27.50 12.37 33.12
C TYR A 46 26.61 12.41 34.37
N ASP A 47 25.30 12.20 34.22
CA ASP A 47 24.34 12.21 35.34
C ASP A 47 24.62 11.09 36.36
N SER A 48 25.01 9.91 35.86
CA SER A 48 25.42 8.77 36.68
C SER A 48 26.85 8.87 37.24
N LYS A 49 27.60 9.93 36.89
CA LYS A 49 29.02 10.13 37.24
C LYS A 49 29.94 9.03 36.70
N GLU A 50 29.55 8.43 35.59
CA GLU A 50 30.29 7.39 34.88
C GLU A 50 31.16 7.93 33.75
N PHE A 51 31.05 9.23 33.43
CA PHE A 51 31.95 9.93 32.53
C PHE A 51 32.55 11.18 33.20
N SER A 52 33.88 11.31 33.15
CA SER A 52 34.61 12.40 33.83
C SER A 52 35.88 12.80 33.08
N THR A 53 36.49 13.90 33.50
CA THR A 53 37.79 14.38 33.02
C THR A 53 38.77 14.51 34.18
N ASP A 54 40.05 14.21 33.95
CA ASP A 54 41.13 14.38 34.94
C ASP A 54 41.64 15.83 35.05
N ASN A 55 41.25 16.71 34.13
CA ASN A 55 41.65 18.12 34.14
C ASN A 55 40.53 19.01 34.68
N SER A 56 40.71 19.54 35.90
CA SER A 56 39.74 20.41 36.57
C SER A 56 39.50 21.76 35.87
N LYS A 57 40.32 22.13 34.88
CA LYS A 57 40.12 23.34 34.05
C LYS A 57 39.21 23.10 32.85
N VAL A 58 38.83 21.86 32.59
CA VAL A 58 37.84 21.48 31.57
C VAL A 58 36.48 21.32 32.24
N THR A 59 35.46 21.95 31.67
CA THR A 59 34.08 21.89 32.15
C THR A 59 33.26 20.93 31.30
N LEU A 60 32.50 20.05 31.96
CA LEU A 60 31.47 19.22 31.35
C LEU A 60 30.10 19.81 31.70
N SER A 61 29.21 19.96 30.71
CA SER A 61 27.87 20.50 30.94
C SER A 61 26.85 19.95 29.96
N LYS A 62 25.64 19.63 30.43
CA LYS A 62 24.55 19.16 29.56
C LYS A 62 23.96 20.31 28.74
N ASP A 63 23.53 20.00 27.53
CA ASP A 63 22.78 20.89 26.67
C ASP A 63 21.39 20.32 26.38
N ASN A 64 20.38 20.95 26.98
CA ASN A 64 18.99 20.49 26.85
C ASN A 64 18.44 20.64 25.42
N LYS A 65 19.09 21.41 24.54
CA LYS A 65 18.62 21.60 23.15
C LYS A 65 19.02 20.46 22.24
N THR A 66 20.22 19.91 22.44
CA THR A 66 20.76 18.83 21.61
C THR A 66 20.71 17.47 22.28
N ASP A 67 20.35 17.43 23.57
CA ASP A 67 20.48 16.26 24.44
C ASP A 67 21.90 15.68 24.39
N GLY A 68 22.89 16.58 24.47
CA GLY A 68 24.31 16.25 24.40
C GLY A 68 25.11 16.86 25.53
N LEU A 69 26.35 16.38 25.70
CA LEU A 69 27.28 16.83 26.71
C LEU A 69 28.37 17.70 26.07
N PHE A 70 28.46 18.96 26.50
CA PHE A 70 29.54 19.84 26.12
C PHE A 70 30.80 19.58 26.92
N VAL A 71 31.93 19.51 26.21
CA VAL A 71 33.28 19.69 26.71
C VAL A 71 33.70 21.12 26.38
N ASP A 72 34.05 21.90 27.39
CA ASP A 72 34.44 23.33 27.26
C ASP A 72 35.72 23.61 28.05
N GLY A 73 36.64 24.37 27.47
CA GLY A 73 37.91 24.71 28.08
C GLY A 73 38.84 25.44 27.09
N LYS A 74 40.04 25.80 27.54
CA LYS A 74 41.08 26.24 26.60
C LYS A 74 41.59 25.05 25.80
N THR A 75 41.97 25.26 24.54
CA THR A 75 42.46 24.22 23.61
C THR A 75 43.48 23.29 24.27
N GLU A 76 44.56 23.84 24.81
CA GLU A 76 45.63 23.05 25.45
C GLU A 76 45.18 22.28 26.69
N GLU A 77 44.18 22.80 27.42
CA GLU A 77 43.66 22.13 28.61
C GLU A 77 42.81 20.91 28.21
N ILE A 78 42.05 21.01 27.12
CA ILE A 78 41.31 19.90 26.52
C ILE A 78 42.26 18.86 25.90
N GLU A 79 43.32 19.29 25.22
CA GLU A 79 44.29 18.37 24.62
C GLU A 79 45.11 17.59 25.65
N ASN A 80 45.38 18.20 26.80
CA ASN A 80 46.09 17.55 27.91
C ASN A 80 45.18 16.70 28.80
N ALA A 81 43.85 16.84 28.70
CA ALA A 81 42.88 16.10 29.50
C ALA A 81 42.68 14.67 29.00
N ARG A 82 42.44 13.75 29.93
CA ARG A 82 41.85 12.43 29.67
C ARG A 82 40.39 12.44 30.07
N PHE A 83 39.53 12.01 29.16
CA PHE A 83 38.12 11.78 29.47
C PHE A 83 37.91 10.29 29.64
N MET A 84 37.37 9.86 30.77
CA MET A 84 37.34 8.45 31.19
C MET A 84 35.91 7.96 31.38
N LEU A 85 35.64 6.74 30.91
CA LEU A 85 34.49 5.95 31.35
C LEU A 85 34.86 5.21 32.63
N SER A 86 34.02 5.27 33.65
CA SER A 86 34.22 4.50 34.89
C SER A 86 33.94 3.02 34.68
N LYS A 87 33.03 2.68 33.75
CA LYS A 87 32.71 1.33 33.32
C LYS A 87 33.66 0.86 32.22
N GLU A 88 33.95 -0.45 32.25
CA GLU A 88 34.61 -1.14 31.14
C GLU A 88 33.64 -1.32 29.97
N ILE A 89 34.16 -1.39 28.75
CA ILE A 89 33.43 -1.88 27.59
C ILE A 89 33.85 -3.33 27.33
N ASP A 90 32.88 -4.22 27.19
CA ASP A 90 33.09 -5.63 26.86
C ASP A 90 33.02 -5.82 25.35
N PHE A 91 34.19 -5.97 24.72
CA PHE A 91 34.34 -6.23 23.29
C PHE A 91 34.14 -7.72 23.01
N SER A 92 33.06 -8.04 22.30
CA SER A 92 32.73 -9.39 21.88
C SER A 92 33.75 -9.94 20.86
N ASP A 93 33.74 -11.25 20.61
CA ASP A 93 34.51 -11.86 19.52
C ASP A 93 34.15 -11.37 18.11
N LYS A 94 33.04 -10.64 17.98
CA LYS A 94 32.51 -10.11 16.74
C LYS A 94 32.58 -8.58 16.69
N SER A 95 33.08 -7.92 17.72
CA SER A 95 33.23 -6.46 17.73
C SER A 95 34.16 -6.03 16.60
N GLY A 96 33.63 -5.26 15.64
CA GLY A 96 34.41 -4.85 14.47
C GLY A 96 34.34 -3.37 14.15
N TYR A 97 33.33 -2.66 14.66
CA TYR A 97 33.24 -1.21 14.48
C TYR A 97 32.90 -0.47 15.77
N LEU A 98 33.36 0.78 15.86
CA LEU A 98 32.91 1.75 16.86
C LEU A 98 32.18 2.88 16.15
N VAL A 99 30.97 3.19 16.61
CA VAL A 99 30.21 4.35 16.17
C VAL A 99 30.24 5.40 17.27
N PHE A 100 30.71 6.60 16.94
CA PHE A 100 30.84 7.72 17.86
C PHE A 100 30.13 8.96 17.32
N SER A 101 29.28 9.59 18.13
CA SER A 101 28.57 10.83 17.79
C SER A 101 29.16 12.01 18.54
N GLY A 102 29.77 12.94 17.79
CA GLY A 102 30.33 14.16 18.33
C GLY A 102 30.63 15.22 17.29
N THR A 103 30.51 16.49 17.70
CA THR A 103 30.69 17.67 16.85
C THR A 103 31.70 18.62 17.47
N SER A 104 32.62 19.15 16.67
CA SER A 104 33.55 20.20 17.07
C SER A 104 33.05 21.59 16.69
N GLU A 105 33.58 22.61 17.38
CA GLU A 105 33.35 24.02 17.05
C GLU A 105 33.76 24.36 15.59
N ARG A 106 33.25 25.49 15.10
CA ARG A 106 33.29 25.90 13.69
C ARG A 106 34.74 26.15 13.35
N LYS A 107 35.19 25.67 12.19
CA LYS A 107 36.59 25.77 11.72
C LYS A 107 37.61 24.95 12.53
N ARG A 108 37.21 24.28 13.62
CA ARG A 108 38.09 23.47 14.46
C ARG A 108 38.13 22.04 13.93
N ASP A 109 39.27 21.63 13.39
CA ASP A 109 39.52 20.26 12.94
C ASP A 109 39.97 19.42 14.13
N VAL A 110 39.04 18.73 14.76
CA VAL A 110 39.30 17.97 16.00
C VAL A 110 39.30 16.48 15.72
N THR A 111 40.36 15.80 16.16
CA THR A 111 40.43 14.34 16.20
C THR A 111 40.21 13.86 17.62
N LEU A 112 39.33 12.88 17.79
CA LEU A 112 39.20 12.08 18.99
C LEU A 112 40.08 10.82 18.85
N SER A 113 40.97 10.57 19.81
CA SER A 113 41.75 9.34 19.90
C SER A 113 41.27 8.50 21.08
N LEU A 114 41.07 7.20 20.87
CA LEU A 114 40.61 6.26 21.88
C LEU A 114 41.72 5.32 22.32
N TYR A 115 41.78 5.01 23.61
CA TYR A 115 42.81 4.22 24.24
C TYR A 115 42.18 3.13 25.12
N LEU A 116 42.84 1.97 25.17
CA LEU A 116 42.46 0.85 26.03
C LEU A 116 43.30 0.89 27.32
N ASP A 117 42.63 0.74 28.45
CA ASP A 117 43.23 0.64 29.78
C ASP A 117 44.24 1.76 30.05
N ASP A 118 45.49 1.41 30.34
CA ASP A 118 46.58 2.35 30.56
C ASP A 118 47.48 2.54 29.32
N SER A 119 47.08 2.01 28.15
CA SER A 119 47.85 2.13 26.91
C SER A 119 48.06 3.59 26.52
N THR A 120 49.26 3.93 26.07
CA THR A 120 49.59 5.24 25.49
C THR A 120 49.45 5.28 23.97
N LYS A 121 49.15 4.14 23.33
CA LYS A 121 48.89 4.02 21.90
C LYS A 121 47.38 3.93 21.68
N SER A 122 46.85 4.88 20.91
CA SER A 122 45.42 4.86 20.54
C SER A 122 45.12 3.65 19.66
N PHE A 123 44.04 2.94 19.94
CA PHE A 123 43.56 1.84 19.09
C PHE A 123 42.67 2.35 17.95
N ALA A 124 42.10 3.54 18.11
CA ALA A 124 41.14 4.12 17.18
C ALA A 124 41.24 5.65 17.17
N LYS A 125 40.92 6.26 16.02
CA LYS A 125 40.84 7.71 15.86
C LYS A 125 39.60 8.09 15.05
N VAL A 126 38.87 9.08 15.53
CA VAL A 126 37.64 9.60 14.91
C VAL A 126 37.83 11.08 14.63
N LYS A 127 37.72 11.48 13.37
CA LYS A 127 37.64 12.91 13.02
C LYS A 127 36.22 13.41 13.30
N LEU A 128 36.07 14.37 14.19
CA LEU A 128 34.76 14.90 14.55
C LEU A 128 34.18 15.73 13.41
N THR A 129 32.86 15.66 13.24
CA THR A 129 32.16 16.56 12.32
C THR A 129 32.24 17.99 12.85
N ARG A 130 32.45 18.95 11.96
CA ARG A 130 32.58 20.37 12.34
C ARG A 130 31.23 21.05 12.21
N GLN A 131 30.86 21.92 13.15
CA GLN A 131 29.63 22.71 12.98
C GLN A 131 29.72 23.59 11.71
N ASN A 132 28.63 23.60 10.94
CA ASN A 132 28.56 24.35 9.67
C ASN A 132 28.43 25.86 9.90
N ARG A 133 27.74 26.27 10.96
CA ARG A 133 27.54 27.67 11.37
C ARG A 133 27.83 27.82 12.86
N LYS A 134 28.14 29.03 13.32
CA LYS A 134 28.47 29.29 14.73
C LYS A 134 27.24 28.97 15.59
N ASN A 135 27.43 28.18 16.64
CA ASN A 135 26.39 27.73 17.58
C ASN A 135 25.31 26.83 16.95
N ALA A 136 25.53 26.31 15.75
CA ALA A 136 24.64 25.36 15.10
C ALA A 136 25.13 23.94 15.36
N TRP A 137 24.88 23.46 16.58
CA TRP A 137 25.25 22.12 17.01
C TRP A 137 24.27 21.09 16.45
N SER A 138 24.80 20.04 15.80
CA SER A 138 24.02 18.96 15.20
C SER A 138 23.69 17.87 16.22
N THR A 139 22.56 17.21 16.04
CA THR A 139 22.13 16.09 16.91
C THR A 139 22.41 14.71 16.30
N ASP A 140 22.84 14.61 15.03
CA ASP A 140 22.86 13.34 14.27
C ASP A 140 24.19 13.04 13.56
N ASP A 141 25.27 13.72 13.96
CA ASP A 141 26.59 13.57 13.33
C ASP A 141 27.42 12.48 14.01
N ASN A 142 27.24 11.25 13.52
CA ASN A 142 28.02 10.08 13.92
C ASN A 142 29.15 9.78 12.94
N ARG A 143 30.15 9.03 13.43
CA ARG A 143 31.27 8.48 12.67
C ARG A 143 31.47 7.02 13.03
N CYS A 144 31.59 6.17 12.02
CA CYS A 144 31.91 4.76 12.16
C CYS A 144 33.36 4.52 11.78
N ILE A 145 34.05 3.74 12.60
CA ILE A 145 35.43 3.35 12.36
C ILE A 145 35.59 1.86 12.61
N LYS A 146 36.37 1.21 11.76
CA LYS A 146 36.77 -0.19 11.98
C LYS A 146 37.76 -0.27 13.13
N ILE A 147 37.57 -1.23 14.03
CA ILE A 147 38.48 -1.53 15.15
C ILE A 147 39.23 -2.83 14.86
N SER A 148 40.33 -3.07 15.57
CA SER A 148 41.15 -4.28 15.37
C SER A 148 40.43 -5.52 15.90
N ASP A 149 40.41 -6.60 15.12
CA ASP A 149 39.92 -7.95 15.50
C ASP A 149 40.62 -8.53 16.75
N GLU A 150 41.76 -7.94 17.15
CA GLU A 150 42.53 -8.34 18.33
C GLU A 150 41.94 -7.80 19.64
N ILE A 151 41.06 -6.80 19.60
CA ILE A 151 40.47 -6.17 20.80
C ILE A 151 39.30 -7.02 21.28
N LYS A 152 39.45 -7.63 22.46
CA LYS A 152 38.48 -8.60 23.01
C LYS A 152 38.41 -8.56 24.53
N GLY A 153 37.23 -8.82 25.06
CA GLY A 153 36.98 -8.80 26.49
C GLY A 153 36.82 -7.39 27.03
N LYS A 154 36.92 -7.27 28.36
CA LYS A 154 36.60 -6.03 29.07
C LYS A 154 37.81 -5.13 29.17
N HIS A 155 37.64 -3.89 28.74
CA HIS A 155 38.66 -2.86 28.79
C HIS A 155 38.10 -1.55 29.31
N LYS A 156 38.92 -0.82 30.08
CA LYS A 156 38.65 0.59 30.35
C LYS A 156 38.94 1.40 29.09
N ILE A 157 38.11 2.40 28.83
CA ILE A 157 38.30 3.28 27.66
C ILE A 157 38.48 4.70 28.16
N TYR A 158 39.51 5.35 27.63
CA TYR A 158 39.66 6.79 27.77
C TYR A 158 39.89 7.46 26.41
N PHE A 159 39.51 8.73 26.35
CA PHE A 159 39.49 9.57 25.17
C PHE A 159 40.47 10.72 25.33
N LYS A 160 41.09 11.13 24.21
CA LYS A 160 41.80 12.41 24.10
C LYS A 160 41.38 13.13 22.85
N PHE A 161 41.22 14.45 22.94
CA PHE A 161 40.97 15.30 21.79
C PHE A 161 42.25 15.98 21.35
N THR A 162 42.40 16.19 20.04
CA THR A 162 43.52 16.94 19.45
C THR A 162 42.96 17.92 18.45
N ASP A 163 43.37 19.19 18.56
CA ASP A 163 43.07 20.21 17.57
C ASP A 163 44.18 20.21 16.50
N ASN A 164 43.81 19.84 15.28
CA ASN A 164 44.74 19.70 14.16
C ASN A 164 45.04 21.03 13.45
N ASN A 165 44.54 22.17 13.95
CA ASN A 165 44.80 23.50 13.38
C ASN A 165 46.16 24.10 13.78
N GLY A 166 47.05 23.33 14.41
CA GLY A 166 48.36 23.79 14.86
C GLY A 166 48.26 24.92 15.90
N ASN A 167 49.13 25.92 15.81
CA ASN A 167 49.17 27.01 16.80
C ASN A 167 48.07 28.08 16.64
N GLU A 168 47.21 27.99 15.62
CA GLU A 168 46.19 29.02 15.29
C GLU A 168 45.20 29.28 16.44
N TYR A 169 44.85 28.23 17.19
CA TYR A 169 43.88 28.27 18.29
C TYR A 169 44.50 28.05 19.67
N LYS A 170 45.83 28.19 19.77
CA LYS A 170 46.54 28.09 21.05
C LYS A 170 46.01 29.14 22.04
N GLY A 171 45.75 28.72 23.29
CA GLY A 171 45.16 29.56 24.34
C GLY A 171 43.70 30.02 24.15
N LYS A 172 43.06 29.74 23.00
CA LYS A 172 41.64 30.06 22.74
C LYS A 172 40.71 29.02 23.36
N SER A 173 39.44 29.36 23.54
CA SER A 173 38.40 28.40 23.94
C SER A 173 38.18 27.37 22.84
N LEU A 174 37.92 26.13 23.22
CA LEU A 174 37.43 25.06 22.35
C LEU A 174 36.19 24.45 22.98
N LYS A 175 35.16 24.28 22.16
CA LYS A 175 33.94 23.58 22.56
C LYS A 175 33.72 22.35 21.68
N ILE A 176 33.35 21.23 22.30
CA ILE A 176 33.02 19.98 21.62
C ILE A 176 31.71 19.48 22.21
N LEU A 177 30.78 19.02 21.37
CA LEU A 177 29.55 18.36 21.78
C LEU A 177 29.70 16.85 21.61
N LEU A 178 29.47 16.07 22.66
CA LEU A 178 29.42 14.61 22.66
C LEU A 178 27.98 14.15 22.82
N LYS A 179 27.53 13.14 22.08
CA LYS A 179 26.15 12.65 22.19
C LYS A 179 26.08 11.20 22.64
N TYR A 180 26.58 10.27 21.84
CA TYR A 180 26.56 8.85 22.17
C TYR A 180 27.72 8.09 21.54
N THR A 181 27.95 6.88 22.01
CA THR A 181 28.84 5.90 21.36
C THR A 181 28.30 4.48 21.54
N PHE A 182 28.64 3.59 20.63
CA PHE A 182 28.42 2.14 20.78
C PHE A 182 29.42 1.33 19.94
N VAL A 183 29.65 0.09 20.34
CA VAL A 183 30.40 -0.90 19.55
C VAL A 183 29.40 -1.72 18.74
N LEU A 184 29.70 -1.93 17.46
CA LEU A 184 28.88 -2.69 16.52
C LEU A 184 29.58 -4.00 16.16
N ASP A 185 28.82 -5.09 16.20
CA ASP A 185 29.28 -6.40 15.76
C ASP A 185 29.37 -6.49 14.22
N GLU A 186 30.41 -7.15 13.74
CA GLU A 186 30.60 -7.63 12.37
C GLU A 186 29.79 -8.92 12.14
N ASP A 187 28.46 -8.85 12.25
CA ASP A 187 27.57 -10.00 11.98
C ASP A 187 27.13 -10.10 10.52
N ILE A 188 27.01 -8.95 9.85
CA ILE A 188 26.58 -8.82 8.46
C ILE A 188 27.55 -7.94 7.68
N PRO A 189 27.58 -8.03 6.33
CA PRO A 189 28.46 -7.22 5.51
C PRO A 189 28.27 -5.72 5.72
N MET A 190 29.36 -4.97 5.61
CA MET A 190 29.33 -3.51 5.58
C MET A 190 29.62 -3.01 4.17
N ILE A 191 28.77 -2.10 3.69
CA ILE A 191 28.98 -1.32 2.48
C ILE A 191 29.57 0.02 2.91
N ASP A 192 30.86 0.20 2.66
CA ASP A 192 31.58 1.45 2.92
C ASP A 192 31.76 2.23 1.60
N LEU A 193 31.10 3.38 1.52
CA LEU A 193 31.08 4.26 0.37
C LEU A 193 32.04 5.44 0.61
N ASP A 194 33.10 5.49 -0.20
CA ASP A 194 34.07 6.59 -0.24
C ASP A 194 33.76 7.45 -1.47
N ILE A 195 32.96 8.49 -1.26
CA ILE A 195 32.42 9.39 -2.29
C ILE A 195 33.26 10.65 -2.38
N ASP A 196 33.70 10.96 -3.61
CA ASP A 196 34.46 12.16 -3.92
C ASP A 196 33.56 13.40 -3.96
N GLU A 197 33.37 14.02 -2.79
CA GLU A 197 32.57 15.23 -2.64
C GLU A 197 33.16 16.46 -3.37
N SER A 198 34.39 16.38 -3.90
CA SER A 198 34.95 17.45 -4.74
C SER A 198 34.36 17.46 -6.16
N LYS A 199 33.88 16.32 -6.65
CA LYS A 199 33.18 16.21 -7.94
C LYS A 199 31.73 16.60 -7.82
N THR A 200 31.01 15.98 -6.90
CA THR A 200 29.60 16.26 -6.65
C THR A 200 29.29 16.03 -5.18
N PRO A 201 28.83 17.05 -4.43
CA PRO A 201 28.54 16.91 -3.01
C PRO A 201 27.40 15.92 -2.73
N ILE A 202 27.54 15.08 -1.69
CA ILE A 202 26.47 14.17 -1.25
C ILE A 202 25.17 14.93 -0.94
N ALA A 203 25.29 16.14 -0.38
CA ALA A 203 24.14 16.99 -0.09
C ALA A 203 23.36 17.40 -1.36
N ALA A 204 24.03 17.53 -2.51
CA ALA A 204 23.36 17.78 -3.78
C ALA A 204 22.60 16.54 -4.25
N MET A 205 23.22 15.35 -4.19
CA MET A 205 22.56 14.08 -4.49
C MET A 205 21.34 13.84 -3.60
N ASN A 206 21.47 14.00 -2.28
CA ASN A 206 20.37 13.78 -1.33
C ASN A 206 19.28 14.86 -1.40
N GLY A 207 19.56 16.00 -2.03
CA GLY A 207 18.64 17.12 -2.20
C GLY A 207 17.92 17.15 -3.54
N ASP A 208 18.23 16.23 -4.46
CA ASP A 208 17.64 16.19 -5.80
C ASP A 208 16.32 15.39 -5.82
N PRO A 209 15.15 16.04 -5.99
CA PRO A 209 13.87 15.35 -6.02
C PRO A 209 13.65 14.47 -7.26
N ASN A 210 14.47 14.65 -8.31
CA ASN A 210 14.35 13.89 -9.57
C ASN A 210 15.38 12.76 -9.66
N HIS A 211 16.24 12.62 -8.66
CA HIS A 211 17.26 11.56 -8.58
C HIS A 211 18.26 11.54 -9.74
N GLN A 212 18.56 12.69 -10.37
CA GLN A 212 19.45 12.78 -11.53
C GLN A 212 20.88 13.12 -11.15
N THR A 213 21.10 13.67 -9.95
CA THR A 213 22.42 14.02 -9.45
C THR A 213 23.21 12.77 -9.09
N GLU A 214 24.27 12.52 -9.87
CA GLU A 214 25.19 11.41 -9.69
C GLU A 214 26.42 11.85 -8.90
N CYS A 215 26.83 11.01 -7.96
CA CYS A 215 28.11 11.09 -7.26
C CYS A 215 29.01 9.92 -7.67
N TYR A 216 30.31 10.06 -7.42
CA TYR A 216 31.34 9.12 -7.89
C TYR A 216 32.27 8.74 -6.75
N GLY A 217 32.84 7.54 -6.81
CA GLY A 217 33.73 7.07 -5.75
C GLY A 217 33.93 5.56 -5.77
N ASN A 218 34.28 5.02 -4.61
CA ASN A 218 34.49 3.60 -4.41
C ASN A 218 33.49 3.03 -3.41
N MET A 219 33.15 1.75 -3.60
CA MET A 219 32.37 0.97 -2.66
C MET A 219 33.19 -0.23 -2.20
N THR A 220 33.48 -0.31 -0.91
CA THR A 220 34.04 -1.51 -0.29
C THR A 220 32.92 -2.35 0.31
N VAL A 221 32.84 -3.61 -0.11
CA VAL A 221 31.97 -4.61 0.53
C VAL A 221 32.84 -5.37 1.52
N ASP A 222 32.76 -5.00 2.79
CA ASP A 222 33.48 -5.66 3.88
C ASP A 222 32.72 -6.90 4.35
N ILE A 223 33.39 -8.05 4.33
CA ILE A 223 32.79 -9.36 4.60
C ILE A 223 33.27 -9.86 5.96
N PRO A 224 32.36 -10.03 6.94
CA PRO A 224 32.74 -10.57 8.23
C PRO A 224 33.34 -11.97 8.14
N LYS A 225 34.23 -12.28 9.09
CA LYS A 225 34.88 -13.58 9.16
C LYS A 225 33.85 -14.70 9.31
N GLY A 226 33.84 -15.61 8.34
CA GLY A 226 32.92 -16.76 8.34
C GLY A 226 31.50 -16.45 7.88
N TYR A 227 31.24 -15.21 7.42
CA TYR A 227 29.95 -14.86 6.84
C TYR A 227 29.62 -15.76 5.64
N LYS A 228 28.38 -16.26 5.62
CA LYS A 228 27.82 -17.06 4.54
C LYS A 228 26.59 -16.35 3.99
N SER A 229 26.60 -16.06 2.69
CA SER A 229 25.38 -15.66 1.99
C SER A 229 24.52 -16.88 1.70
N GLU A 230 23.20 -16.72 1.73
CA GLU A 230 22.28 -17.79 1.34
C GLU A 230 22.30 -18.08 -0.17
N TYR A 231 22.91 -17.21 -0.99
CA TYR A 231 22.92 -17.34 -2.44
C TYR A 231 24.16 -18.03 -3.01
N THR A 232 25.15 -18.34 -2.17
CA THR A 232 26.38 -19.01 -2.62
C THR A 232 27.05 -19.79 -1.51
N ASP A 233 27.57 -20.97 -1.86
CA ASP A 233 28.48 -21.74 -1.01
C ASP A 233 29.94 -21.31 -1.15
N LYS A 234 30.24 -20.39 -2.09
CA LYS A 234 31.59 -19.87 -2.26
C LYS A 234 31.96 -19.00 -1.07
N LYS A 235 33.21 -19.14 -0.61
CA LYS A 235 33.78 -18.24 0.40
C LYS A 235 33.83 -16.83 -0.16
N LEU A 236 33.21 -15.89 0.55
CA LEU A 236 33.23 -14.47 0.24
C LEU A 236 34.47 -13.80 0.87
N SER A 237 34.90 -12.69 0.28
CA SER A 237 36.05 -11.92 0.73
C SER A 237 35.80 -10.43 0.53
N THR A 238 36.32 -9.59 1.43
CA THR A 238 36.27 -8.14 1.30
C THR A 238 36.87 -7.68 -0.02
N LYS A 239 36.18 -6.80 -0.73
CA LYS A 239 36.60 -6.24 -2.02
C LYS A 239 36.09 -4.80 -2.19
N THR A 240 36.89 -3.99 -2.87
CA THR A 240 36.55 -2.62 -3.28
C THR A 240 36.22 -2.60 -4.77
N TYR A 241 35.18 -1.86 -5.12
CA TYR A 241 34.66 -1.69 -6.47
C TYR A 241 34.57 -0.21 -6.80
N GLU A 242 35.01 0.17 -7.99
CA GLU A 242 34.82 1.51 -8.52
C GLU A 242 33.36 1.70 -8.96
N LEU A 243 32.76 2.83 -8.59
CA LEU A 243 31.42 3.21 -8.99
C LEU A 243 31.48 4.04 -10.27
N ASP A 244 30.73 3.61 -11.28
CA ASP A 244 30.37 4.47 -12.42
C ASP A 244 29.50 5.63 -11.90
N TYR A 245 28.53 5.33 -11.01
CA TYR A 245 27.85 6.33 -10.20
C TYR A 245 27.15 5.75 -8.97
N ILE A 246 26.81 6.63 -8.03
CA ILE A 246 25.72 6.47 -7.05
C ILE A 246 24.75 7.65 -7.21
N ARG A 247 23.45 7.40 -7.11
CA ARG A 247 22.41 8.45 -7.07
C ARG A 247 21.24 8.07 -6.18
N GLY A 248 20.40 9.05 -5.87
CA GLY A 248 19.15 8.84 -5.16
C GLY A 248 18.19 7.90 -5.90
N ARG A 249 17.16 7.40 -5.21
CA ARG A 249 16.06 6.67 -5.86
C ARG A 249 14.78 6.66 -5.00
N GLY A 250 13.71 6.11 -5.59
CA GLY A 250 12.48 5.79 -4.88
C GLY A 250 11.47 6.93 -4.94
N ASN A 251 10.19 6.61 -4.72
CA ASN A 251 9.13 7.61 -4.76
C ASN A 251 8.83 8.06 -3.32
N SER A 252 7.88 7.41 -2.65
CA SER A 252 7.50 7.72 -1.26
C SER A 252 8.69 7.62 -0.28
N THR A 253 9.65 6.72 -0.53
CA THR A 253 10.84 6.53 0.31
C THR A 253 11.92 7.60 0.13
N TRP A 254 11.79 8.54 -0.80
CA TRP A 254 12.76 9.62 -0.98
C TRP A 254 12.53 10.79 -0.02
N GLY A 255 11.30 11.01 0.45
CA GLY A 255 10.99 12.07 1.42
C GLY A 255 11.80 11.99 2.73
N PRO A 256 11.86 10.82 3.39
CA PRO A 256 12.59 10.60 4.64
C PRO A 256 14.08 10.98 4.67
N ASP A 257 14.64 11.19 5.86
CA ASP A 257 16.06 11.52 6.05
C ASP A 257 17.01 10.39 5.63
N LYS A 258 16.62 9.14 5.87
CA LYS A 258 17.39 7.96 5.48
C LYS A 258 17.07 7.61 4.02
N LYS A 259 17.95 8.05 3.12
CA LYS A 259 17.76 7.92 1.66
C LYS A 259 18.11 6.53 1.14
N PRO A 260 17.31 5.92 0.25
CA PRO A 260 17.72 4.77 -0.53
C PRO A 260 18.56 5.20 -1.76
N TYR A 261 19.43 4.31 -2.23
CA TYR A 261 20.39 4.62 -3.30
C TYR A 261 20.36 3.60 -4.44
N LYS A 262 20.62 4.07 -5.66
CA LYS A 262 20.96 3.25 -6.82
C LYS A 262 22.46 3.35 -7.07
N LEU A 263 23.10 2.20 -7.28
CA LEU A 263 24.53 2.06 -7.52
C LEU A 263 24.75 1.47 -8.92
N LYS A 264 25.71 2.00 -9.66
CA LYS A 264 26.25 1.38 -10.87
C LYS A 264 27.75 1.21 -10.72
N LEU A 265 28.22 -0.03 -10.80
CA LEU A 265 29.65 -0.37 -10.80
C LEU A 265 30.25 -0.09 -12.17
N ASP A 266 31.52 0.31 -12.23
CA ASP A 266 32.27 0.43 -13.49
C ASP A 266 32.30 -0.92 -14.25
N LYS A 267 32.53 -2.01 -13.52
CA LYS A 267 32.57 -3.39 -14.05
C LYS A 267 31.55 -4.28 -13.38
N LYS A 268 31.03 -5.25 -14.14
CA LYS A 268 30.10 -6.26 -13.62
C LYS A 268 30.80 -7.04 -12.50
N ALA A 269 30.12 -7.24 -11.37
CA ALA A 269 30.61 -8.02 -10.25
C ALA A 269 29.48 -8.85 -9.64
N ASP A 270 29.81 -10.02 -9.10
CA ASP A 270 28.88 -10.85 -8.32
C ASP A 270 29.01 -10.43 -6.85
N LEU A 271 28.04 -9.63 -6.38
CA LEU A 271 28.02 -9.18 -5.00
C LEU A 271 27.26 -10.21 -4.15
N LEU A 272 27.97 -10.77 -3.17
CA LEU A 272 27.43 -11.72 -2.18
C LEU A 272 26.79 -12.99 -2.80
N GLY A 273 27.13 -13.38 -4.03
CA GLY A 273 26.57 -14.58 -4.67
C GLY A 273 25.22 -14.36 -5.38
N MET A 274 24.78 -13.11 -5.51
CA MET A 274 23.54 -12.75 -6.22
C MET A 274 23.72 -12.72 -7.75
N GLY A 275 24.87 -13.12 -8.27
CA GLY A 275 25.16 -13.15 -9.70
C GLY A 275 25.67 -11.80 -10.21
N SER A 276 26.40 -11.87 -11.33
CA SER A 276 27.17 -10.73 -11.83
C SER A 276 26.32 -9.67 -12.53
N ASP A 277 26.37 -8.42 -12.05
CA ASP A 277 25.71 -7.25 -12.65
C ASP A 277 26.49 -5.95 -12.35
N LYS A 278 26.19 -4.87 -13.08
CA LYS A 278 26.66 -3.51 -12.75
C LYS A 278 25.70 -2.77 -11.82
N HIS A 279 24.40 -3.08 -11.85
CA HIS A 279 23.36 -2.29 -11.19
C HIS A 279 22.91 -2.95 -9.89
N TRP A 280 22.98 -2.17 -8.81
CA TRP A 280 22.65 -2.60 -7.47
C TRP A 280 21.84 -1.51 -6.76
N ILE A 281 21.09 -1.91 -5.74
CA ILE A 281 20.27 -0.98 -4.96
C ILE A 281 20.63 -1.14 -3.49
N LEU A 282 20.72 -0.02 -2.79
CA LEU A 282 20.66 0.04 -1.33
C LEU A 282 19.25 0.46 -0.94
N LEU A 283 18.42 -0.51 -0.54
CA LEU A 283 17.08 -0.24 -0.03
C LEU A 283 17.18 0.15 1.44
N ALA A 284 16.74 1.36 1.77
CA ALA A 284 16.69 1.85 3.14
C ALA A 284 15.62 1.14 3.99
N ASN A 285 14.56 0.63 3.32
CA ASN A 285 13.34 0.08 3.92
C ASN A 285 12.84 0.93 5.09
N TYR A 286 12.86 2.25 4.91
CA TYR A 286 12.69 3.21 6.01
C TYR A 286 11.41 2.97 6.81
N TYR A 287 10.30 2.69 6.11
CA TYR A 287 9.01 2.48 6.73
C TYR A 287 8.76 1.05 7.24
N ASP A 288 9.60 0.08 6.86
CA ASP A 288 9.52 -1.28 7.41
C ASP A 288 10.36 -1.36 8.68
N ILE A 289 9.69 -1.11 9.81
CA ILE A 289 10.29 -1.17 11.15
C ILE A 289 10.88 -2.57 11.45
N SER A 290 10.32 -3.63 10.85
CA SER A 290 10.87 -4.98 11.00
C SER A 290 12.09 -5.22 10.12
N MET A 291 12.27 -4.45 9.04
CA MET A 291 13.21 -4.73 7.95
C MET A 291 13.23 -6.22 7.57
N LEU A 292 12.08 -6.88 7.52
CA LEU A 292 11.96 -8.31 7.20
C LEU A 292 10.98 -8.55 6.04
N ARG A 293 10.11 -7.60 5.70
CA ARG A 293 8.97 -7.82 4.80
C ARG A 293 9.40 -8.12 3.37
N ASN A 294 10.28 -7.30 2.80
CA ASN A 294 10.82 -7.54 1.47
C ASN A 294 11.57 -8.88 1.41
N LYS A 295 12.47 -9.13 2.38
CA LYS A 295 13.27 -10.36 2.42
C LYS A 295 12.41 -11.63 2.55
N PHE A 296 11.43 -11.62 3.45
CA PHE A 296 10.49 -12.72 3.64
C PHE A 296 9.63 -12.96 2.39
N THR A 297 9.16 -11.88 1.75
CA THR A 297 8.41 -11.96 0.50
C THR A 297 9.24 -12.57 -0.62
N TYR A 298 10.52 -12.20 -0.71
CA TYR A 298 11.40 -12.73 -1.74
C TYR A 298 11.74 -14.21 -1.53
N TRP A 299 11.97 -14.61 -0.29
CA TRP A 299 12.07 -16.03 0.07
C TRP A 299 10.80 -16.79 -0.33
N LEU A 300 9.63 -16.23 -0.02
CA LEU A 300 8.35 -16.87 -0.29
C LEU A 300 8.09 -17.03 -1.79
N GLY A 301 8.33 -15.98 -2.59
CA GLY A 301 8.24 -16.04 -4.05
C GLY A 301 9.11 -17.16 -4.65
N ASN A 302 10.34 -17.31 -4.14
CA ASN A 302 11.24 -18.37 -4.56
C ASN A 302 10.73 -19.78 -4.19
N VAL A 303 10.24 -20.01 -2.96
CA VAL A 303 9.73 -21.35 -2.57
C VAL A 303 8.36 -21.68 -3.18
N LEU A 304 7.60 -20.67 -3.62
CA LEU A 304 6.40 -20.88 -4.43
C LEU A 304 6.73 -21.22 -5.88
N GLY A 305 7.93 -20.91 -6.36
CA GLY A 305 8.40 -21.27 -7.69
C GLY A 305 8.21 -20.17 -8.73
N LEU A 306 8.11 -18.90 -8.31
CA LEU A 306 8.24 -17.78 -9.23
C LEU A 306 9.64 -17.81 -9.85
N GLU A 307 9.69 -17.78 -11.18
CA GLU A 307 10.92 -18.02 -11.94
C GLU A 307 12.06 -17.06 -11.61
N TYR A 308 11.70 -15.80 -11.31
CA TYR A 308 12.63 -14.84 -10.75
C TYR A 308 11.97 -14.09 -9.59
N THR A 309 12.71 -14.03 -8.50
CA THR A 309 12.40 -13.16 -7.36
C THR A 309 13.71 -12.47 -6.97
N PRO A 310 13.70 -11.13 -6.75
CA PRO A 310 14.92 -10.40 -6.44
C PRO A 310 15.62 -10.98 -5.22
N LYS A 311 16.94 -11.08 -5.31
CA LYS A 311 17.79 -11.42 -4.18
C LYS A 311 18.24 -10.15 -3.46
N CYS A 312 18.40 -10.25 -2.14
CA CYS A 312 18.93 -9.15 -1.34
C CYS A 312 19.68 -9.68 -0.11
N GLU A 313 20.64 -8.96 0.44
CA GLU A 313 21.30 -9.28 1.71
C GLU A 313 21.22 -8.10 2.67
N PHE A 314 21.07 -8.39 3.96
CA PHE A 314 21.18 -7.39 5.02
C PHE A 314 22.61 -6.86 5.04
N VAL A 315 22.75 -5.53 5.02
CA VAL A 315 24.04 -4.86 5.10
C VAL A 315 23.96 -3.66 6.02
N ASN A 316 25.09 -3.30 6.63
CA ASN A 316 25.28 -1.99 7.21
C ASN A 316 25.82 -1.03 6.14
N VAL A 317 25.45 0.26 6.19
CA VAL A 317 25.99 1.26 5.25
C VAL A 317 26.73 2.36 5.99
N VAL A 318 27.94 2.64 5.51
CA VAL A 318 28.76 3.80 5.87
C VAL A 318 28.99 4.63 4.61
N MET A 319 28.88 5.94 4.72
CA MET A 319 29.16 6.87 3.62
C MET A 319 30.06 8.01 4.12
N ASN A 320 31.26 8.13 3.57
CA ASN A 320 32.31 9.05 4.01
C ASN A 320 32.50 9.01 5.54
N GLY A 321 32.52 7.80 6.10
CA GLY A 321 32.67 7.54 7.53
C GLY A 321 31.42 7.79 8.38
N LYS A 322 30.29 8.29 7.85
CA LYS A 322 29.02 8.40 8.58
C LYS A 322 28.26 7.07 8.51
N TYR A 323 27.86 6.51 9.64
CA TYR A 323 26.98 5.35 9.71
C TYR A 323 25.55 5.74 9.39
N LEU A 324 24.98 5.13 8.35
CA LEU A 324 23.59 5.37 7.91
C LEU A 324 22.61 4.33 8.47
N GLY A 325 23.12 3.26 9.10
CA GLY A 325 22.29 2.17 9.64
C GLY A 325 22.17 0.97 8.70
N SER A 326 21.12 0.19 8.92
CA SER A 326 20.85 -1.06 8.19
C SER A 326 20.19 -0.80 6.84
N TYR A 327 20.58 -1.52 5.80
CA TYR A 327 20.00 -1.49 4.46
C TYR A 327 19.89 -2.91 3.91
N TYR A 328 19.20 -3.06 2.78
CA TYR A 328 19.42 -4.22 1.92
C TYR A 328 20.31 -3.83 0.75
N LEU A 329 21.38 -4.60 0.52
CA LEU A 329 21.99 -4.66 -0.81
C LEU A 329 21.13 -5.59 -1.65
N SER A 330 20.47 -5.05 -2.68
CA SER A 330 19.46 -5.75 -3.46
C SER A 330 19.76 -5.72 -4.95
N GLU A 331 19.34 -6.77 -5.64
CA GLU A 331 19.13 -6.76 -7.07
C GLU A 331 18.05 -5.73 -7.45
N GLN A 332 18.10 -5.24 -8.69
CA GLN A 332 17.03 -4.47 -9.32
C GLN A 332 16.23 -5.36 -10.27
N VAL A 333 14.92 -5.17 -10.35
CA VAL A 333 14.08 -5.78 -11.41
C VAL A 333 14.52 -5.24 -12.77
N ARG A 334 15.19 -6.08 -13.55
CA ARG A 334 15.71 -5.78 -14.90
C ARG A 334 15.83 -7.07 -15.72
N VAL A 335 15.94 -6.93 -17.03
CA VAL A 335 16.31 -8.03 -17.92
C VAL A 335 17.77 -8.43 -17.67
N GLY A 336 18.02 -9.74 -17.56
CA GLY A 336 19.38 -10.26 -17.40
C GLY A 336 19.41 -11.73 -16.97
N LYS A 337 20.54 -12.39 -17.23
CA LYS A 337 20.73 -13.84 -17.01
C LYS A 337 20.43 -14.31 -15.58
N ASN A 338 20.82 -13.51 -14.57
CA ASN A 338 20.57 -13.79 -13.15
C ASN A 338 19.47 -12.88 -12.58
N ARG A 339 18.63 -12.31 -13.47
CA ARG A 339 17.52 -11.42 -13.14
C ARG A 339 16.26 -11.95 -13.83
N VAL A 340 15.46 -11.10 -14.46
CA VAL A 340 14.42 -11.53 -15.38
C VAL A 340 15.10 -12.10 -16.63
N ASN A 341 15.23 -13.42 -16.68
CA ASN A 341 15.97 -14.13 -17.72
C ASN A 341 15.12 -14.30 -18.99
N ILE A 342 14.99 -13.22 -19.74
CA ILE A 342 14.39 -13.14 -21.07
C ILE A 342 15.40 -12.57 -22.07
N ASP A 343 15.10 -12.65 -23.36
CA ASP A 343 15.90 -11.96 -24.38
C ASP A 343 15.95 -10.45 -24.12
N ASP A 344 17.08 -9.83 -24.42
CA ASP A 344 17.27 -8.40 -24.20
C ASP A 344 17.22 -7.65 -25.53
N LEU A 345 16.04 -7.08 -25.84
CA LEU A 345 15.82 -6.30 -27.06
C LEU A 345 16.55 -4.94 -27.05
N SER A 346 17.21 -4.59 -25.93
CA SER A 346 18.00 -3.37 -25.76
C SER A 346 19.52 -3.62 -25.71
N ALA A 347 19.97 -4.89 -25.84
CA ALA A 347 21.36 -5.27 -25.62
C ALA A 347 22.37 -4.62 -26.58
N ASP A 348 22.01 -4.49 -27.85
CA ASP A 348 22.86 -3.99 -28.93
C ASP A 348 22.01 -3.46 -30.10
N ASP A 349 22.67 -2.86 -31.11
CA ASP A 349 22.00 -2.25 -32.26
C ASP A 349 21.21 -3.28 -33.10
N GLU A 350 21.67 -4.53 -33.17
CA GLU A 350 20.97 -5.61 -33.88
C GLU A 350 19.65 -5.97 -33.18
N SER A 351 19.69 -6.10 -31.85
CA SER A 351 18.52 -6.38 -31.01
C SER A 351 17.50 -5.25 -31.06
N LYS A 352 17.97 -3.99 -31.03
CA LYS A 352 17.13 -2.79 -31.16
C LYS A 352 16.47 -2.69 -32.54
N ALA A 353 17.11 -3.20 -33.59
CA ALA A 353 16.61 -3.18 -34.97
C ALA A 353 15.62 -4.32 -35.32
N VAL A 354 15.32 -5.25 -34.39
CA VAL A 354 14.38 -6.36 -34.64
C VAL A 354 12.97 -5.84 -34.93
N THR A 355 12.39 -6.21 -36.07
CA THR A 355 11.05 -5.77 -36.52
C THR A 355 10.09 -6.90 -36.93
N SER A 356 10.53 -8.16 -36.97
CA SER A 356 9.66 -9.28 -37.36
C SER A 356 10.22 -10.65 -36.95
N GLY A 357 9.48 -11.72 -37.28
CA GLY A 357 9.88 -13.10 -37.04
C GLY A 357 9.77 -13.52 -35.56
N SER A 358 10.38 -14.66 -35.21
CA SER A 358 10.42 -15.14 -33.82
C SER A 358 11.09 -14.12 -32.89
N ALA A 359 12.06 -13.35 -33.38
CA ALA A 359 12.86 -12.47 -32.54
C ALA A 359 12.07 -11.34 -31.87
N ILE A 360 11.03 -10.82 -32.52
CA ILE A 360 10.18 -9.78 -31.94
C ILE A 360 9.19 -10.35 -30.92
N THR A 361 9.09 -11.68 -30.78
CA THR A 361 7.97 -12.27 -30.04
C THR A 361 8.13 -12.20 -28.52
N GLY A 362 9.29 -11.80 -28.01
CA GLY A 362 9.57 -11.70 -26.58
C GLY A 362 10.84 -10.92 -26.27
N GLY A 363 11.15 -10.81 -24.98
CA GLY A 363 12.14 -9.87 -24.46
C GLY A 363 11.53 -8.56 -23.95
N TYR A 364 10.28 -8.63 -23.48
CA TYR A 364 9.56 -7.49 -22.93
C TYR A 364 9.38 -7.65 -21.41
N LEU A 365 9.76 -6.62 -20.67
CA LEU A 365 9.45 -6.44 -19.25
C LEU A 365 8.50 -5.24 -19.12
N LEU A 366 7.44 -5.41 -18.34
CA LEU A 366 6.34 -4.47 -18.20
C LEU A 366 6.04 -4.21 -16.73
N SER A 367 5.62 -2.99 -16.39
CA SER A 367 5.06 -2.65 -15.09
C SER A 367 3.61 -2.18 -15.23
N CYS A 368 2.77 -2.38 -14.20
CA CYS A 368 1.33 -2.10 -14.19
C CYS A 368 1.01 -0.65 -13.79
N GLU A 369 1.60 0.31 -14.46
CA GLU A 369 1.25 1.72 -14.36
C GLU A 369 1.80 2.43 -15.59
N LYS A 370 1.32 3.64 -15.90
CA LYS A 370 2.02 4.48 -16.87
C LYS A 370 3.21 5.14 -16.21
N ALA A 371 4.31 5.26 -16.95
CA ALA A 371 5.47 6.05 -16.53
C ALA A 371 5.73 7.15 -17.56
N ASP A 372 6.05 8.35 -17.08
CA ASP A 372 6.21 9.55 -17.92
C ASP A 372 7.42 9.45 -18.87
N ASP A 373 8.46 8.71 -18.47
CA ASP A 373 9.71 8.49 -19.20
C ASP A 373 9.71 7.19 -20.01
N ARG A 374 8.57 6.49 -20.13
CA ARG A 374 8.46 5.20 -20.82
C ARG A 374 7.42 5.21 -21.93
N MET A 375 7.56 4.29 -22.88
CA MET A 375 6.46 3.96 -23.77
C MET A 375 5.35 3.25 -23.00
N ASN A 376 4.11 3.69 -23.21
CA ASN A 376 2.95 3.22 -22.46
C ASN A 376 1.93 2.50 -23.35
N ILE A 377 1.26 1.50 -22.79
CA ILE A 377 0.18 0.73 -23.43
C ILE A 377 -1.07 0.84 -22.56
N THR A 378 -2.24 0.94 -23.20
CA THR A 378 -3.53 0.81 -22.53
C THR A 378 -4.39 -0.15 -23.31
N THR A 379 -4.98 -1.13 -22.62
CA THR A 379 -5.86 -2.14 -23.22
C THR A 379 -7.31 -1.64 -23.27
N ASP A 380 -8.19 -2.38 -23.96
CA ASP A 380 -9.59 -1.99 -24.19
C ASP A 380 -10.42 -1.95 -22.90
N LYS A 381 -10.01 -2.69 -21.87
CA LYS A 381 -10.62 -2.70 -20.52
C LYS A 381 -9.86 -1.84 -19.51
N GLY A 382 -8.87 -1.07 -19.95
CA GLY A 382 -8.24 -0.04 -19.15
C GLY A 382 -7.04 -0.49 -18.32
N MET A 383 -6.49 -1.70 -18.55
CA MET A 383 -5.18 -2.02 -17.98
C MET A 383 -4.14 -1.10 -18.61
N ALA A 384 -3.29 -0.50 -17.76
CA ALA A 384 -2.21 0.36 -18.18
C ALA A 384 -0.87 -0.30 -17.87
N PHE A 385 0.06 -0.20 -18.83
CA PHE A 385 1.40 -0.74 -18.68
C PHE A 385 2.45 0.24 -19.20
N ALA A 386 3.58 0.32 -18.50
CA ALA A 386 4.81 0.92 -19.01
C ALA A 386 5.74 -0.19 -19.49
N ILE A 387 6.46 0.06 -20.58
CA ILE A 387 7.48 -0.85 -21.09
C ILE A 387 8.81 -0.52 -20.40
N GLU A 388 9.22 -1.39 -19.47
CA GLU A 388 10.47 -1.25 -18.72
C GLU A 388 11.68 -1.70 -19.55
N SER A 389 11.49 -2.74 -20.37
CA SER A 389 12.47 -3.19 -21.35
C SER A 389 11.74 -3.77 -22.57
N PRO A 390 12.17 -3.47 -23.80
CA PRO A 390 13.16 -2.44 -24.13
C PRO A 390 12.72 -1.03 -23.68
N ASP A 391 13.69 -0.22 -23.25
CA ASP A 391 13.42 1.09 -22.62
C ASP A 391 13.02 2.20 -23.60
N PHE A 392 13.46 2.09 -24.86
CA PHE A 392 13.27 3.10 -25.91
C PHE A 392 13.81 4.50 -25.55
N GLU A 393 14.79 4.58 -24.65
CA GLU A 393 15.33 5.88 -24.20
C GLU A 393 16.09 6.59 -25.34
N ASP A 394 16.94 5.85 -26.06
CA ASP A 394 17.81 6.40 -27.11
C ASP A 394 17.39 6.03 -28.55
N TYR A 395 16.27 5.32 -28.72
CA TYR A 395 15.80 4.87 -30.03
C TYR A 395 14.28 4.63 -30.06
N THR A 396 13.71 4.49 -31.25
CA THR A 396 12.30 4.15 -31.43
C THR A 396 12.16 2.94 -32.35
N ASN A 397 11.37 1.95 -31.93
CA ASN A 397 10.99 0.82 -32.78
C ASN A 397 9.48 0.54 -32.61
N ILE A 398 8.70 1.04 -33.57
CA ILE A 398 7.25 0.95 -33.52
C ILE A 398 6.74 -0.48 -33.71
N GLU A 399 7.48 -1.34 -34.40
CA GLU A 399 7.09 -2.74 -34.60
C GLU A 399 7.20 -3.52 -33.28
N GLN A 400 8.26 -3.28 -32.50
CA GLN A 400 8.41 -3.86 -31.16
C GLN A 400 7.27 -3.42 -30.24
N TYR A 401 6.93 -2.13 -30.26
CA TYR A 401 5.79 -1.58 -29.52
C TYR A 401 4.46 -2.21 -29.94
N ASN A 402 4.19 -2.24 -31.25
CA ASN A 402 2.95 -2.77 -31.80
C ASN A 402 2.78 -4.24 -31.45
N TYR A 403 3.84 -5.05 -31.56
CA TYR A 403 3.80 -6.46 -31.21
C TYR A 403 3.33 -6.68 -29.76
N ILE A 404 3.99 -6.05 -28.78
CA ILE A 404 3.63 -6.27 -27.37
C ILE A 404 2.27 -5.65 -27.03
N SER A 405 1.93 -4.49 -27.61
CA SER A 405 0.62 -3.86 -27.49
C SER A 405 -0.50 -4.78 -27.98
N ASP A 406 -0.32 -5.38 -29.16
CA ASP A 406 -1.28 -6.32 -29.74
C ASP A 406 -1.36 -7.62 -28.94
N TYR A 407 -0.22 -8.13 -28.43
CA TYR A 407 -0.21 -9.34 -27.59
C TYR A 407 -0.99 -9.13 -26.29
N LEU A 408 -0.81 -8.00 -25.61
CA LEU A 408 -1.56 -7.66 -24.39
C LEU A 408 -3.06 -7.50 -24.67
N LYS A 409 -3.42 -6.82 -25.77
CA LYS A 409 -4.82 -6.67 -26.20
C LYS A 409 -5.46 -8.01 -26.58
N GLN A 410 -4.73 -8.90 -27.25
CA GLN A 410 -5.20 -10.26 -27.57
C GLN A 410 -5.38 -11.11 -26.31
N THR A 411 -4.47 -10.99 -25.34
CA THR A 411 -4.58 -11.63 -24.03
C THR A 411 -5.87 -11.17 -23.33
N GLU A 412 -6.13 -9.86 -23.29
CA GLU A 412 -7.36 -9.30 -22.72
C GLU A 412 -8.62 -9.74 -23.49
N ALA A 413 -8.57 -9.70 -24.82
CA ALA A 413 -9.67 -10.15 -25.66
C ALA A 413 -10.01 -11.63 -25.38
N ALA A 414 -9.01 -12.48 -25.14
CA ALA A 414 -9.21 -13.86 -24.73
C ALA A 414 -9.82 -13.97 -23.33
N ILE A 415 -9.32 -13.22 -22.34
CA ILE A 415 -9.86 -13.19 -20.97
C ILE A 415 -11.35 -12.79 -20.96
N TYR A 416 -11.72 -11.79 -21.76
CA TYR A 416 -13.09 -11.28 -21.81
C TYR A 416 -14.01 -12.03 -22.77
N GLY A 417 -13.44 -12.73 -23.74
CA GLY A 417 -14.18 -13.41 -24.80
C GLY A 417 -14.95 -14.64 -24.33
N ARG A 418 -15.86 -15.10 -25.19
CA ARG A 418 -16.79 -16.19 -24.85
C ARG A 418 -16.01 -17.48 -24.62
N GLY A 419 -16.19 -18.06 -23.42
CA GLY A 419 -15.45 -19.28 -23.04
C GLY A 419 -13.97 -19.02 -22.76
N PHE A 420 -13.59 -17.77 -22.45
CA PHE A 420 -12.21 -17.33 -22.22
C PHE A 420 -11.31 -17.55 -23.43
N LYS A 421 -11.85 -17.21 -24.60
CA LYS A 421 -11.21 -17.32 -25.91
C LYS A 421 -11.40 -16.04 -26.70
N ASP A 422 -10.39 -15.67 -27.48
CA ASP A 422 -10.45 -14.51 -28.36
C ASP A 422 -11.38 -14.75 -29.57
N SER A 423 -11.46 -13.78 -30.48
CA SER A 423 -12.28 -13.88 -31.70
C SER A 423 -11.82 -14.98 -32.67
N LYS A 424 -10.58 -15.47 -32.54
CA LYS A 424 -10.00 -16.57 -33.32
C LYS A 424 -10.14 -17.93 -32.63
N GLY A 425 -10.64 -17.97 -31.39
CA GLY A 425 -10.84 -19.18 -30.62
C GLY A 425 -9.63 -19.62 -29.79
N VAL A 426 -8.59 -18.78 -29.66
CA VAL A 426 -7.38 -19.01 -28.88
C VAL A 426 -7.68 -18.75 -27.40
N SER A 427 -7.25 -19.65 -26.51
CA SER A 427 -7.51 -19.53 -25.08
C SER A 427 -6.60 -18.50 -24.43
N TYR A 428 -7.05 -17.82 -23.37
CA TYR A 428 -6.16 -16.97 -22.56
C TYR A 428 -4.98 -17.78 -21.98
N GLU A 429 -5.16 -19.08 -21.77
CA GLU A 429 -4.11 -19.99 -21.28
C GLU A 429 -2.98 -20.21 -22.30
N ASP A 430 -3.23 -19.91 -23.57
CA ASP A 430 -2.22 -19.97 -24.64
C ASP A 430 -1.41 -18.66 -24.70
N TYR A 431 -1.99 -17.56 -24.22
CA TYR A 431 -1.32 -16.25 -24.14
C TYR A 431 -0.57 -16.01 -22.84
N MET A 432 -1.07 -16.51 -21.71
CA MET A 432 -0.57 -16.24 -20.37
C MET A 432 -0.30 -17.52 -19.60
N ASP A 433 0.82 -17.54 -18.87
CA ASP A 433 1.13 -18.61 -17.94
C ASP A 433 0.25 -18.51 -16.69
N VAL A 434 -0.70 -19.44 -16.58
CA VAL A 434 -1.74 -19.43 -15.53
C VAL A 434 -1.16 -19.69 -14.14
N ASP A 435 -0.10 -20.51 -14.05
CA ASP A 435 0.44 -20.90 -12.75
C ASP A 435 1.25 -19.73 -12.15
N SER A 436 2.03 -19.01 -12.96
CA SER A 436 2.66 -17.74 -12.54
C SER A 436 1.64 -16.68 -12.14
N ALA A 437 0.52 -16.56 -12.85
CA ALA A 437 -0.55 -15.63 -12.52
C ALA A 437 -1.18 -15.96 -11.15
N ILE A 438 -1.39 -17.25 -10.85
CA ILE A 438 -1.95 -17.71 -9.58
C ILE A 438 -0.96 -17.49 -8.43
N ASP A 439 0.31 -17.87 -8.60
CA ASP A 439 1.32 -17.72 -7.55
C ASP A 439 1.61 -16.24 -7.27
N TYR A 440 1.74 -15.42 -8.31
CA TYR A 440 1.92 -13.99 -8.16
C TYR A 440 0.72 -13.34 -7.46
N TYR A 441 -0.50 -13.67 -7.88
CA TYR A 441 -1.70 -13.16 -7.23
C TYR A 441 -1.76 -13.57 -5.76
N TRP A 442 -1.45 -14.82 -5.45
CA TRP A 442 -1.44 -15.30 -4.07
C TRP A 442 -0.50 -14.48 -3.19
N VAL A 443 0.71 -14.18 -3.66
CA VAL A 443 1.66 -13.36 -2.90
C VAL A 443 1.07 -12.00 -2.55
N GLN A 444 0.45 -11.34 -3.53
CA GLN A 444 -0.22 -10.06 -3.32
C GLN A 444 -1.43 -10.16 -2.36
N GLU A 445 -2.20 -11.24 -2.48
CA GLU A 445 -3.44 -11.48 -1.72
C GLU A 445 -3.17 -11.75 -0.24
N PHE A 446 -2.31 -12.70 0.09
CA PHE A 446 -2.06 -13.02 1.49
C PHE A 446 -1.24 -11.94 2.18
N SER A 447 -0.39 -11.19 1.46
CA SER A 447 0.33 -10.06 2.05
C SER A 447 -0.55 -8.81 2.17
N LEU A 448 -1.77 -8.85 1.60
CA LEU A 448 -2.65 -7.70 1.44
C LEU A 448 -1.91 -6.47 0.90
N ASN A 449 -1.12 -6.66 -0.16
CA ASN A 449 -0.39 -5.57 -0.78
C ASN A 449 -1.37 -4.55 -1.40
N GLY A 450 -1.36 -3.32 -0.90
CA GLY A 450 -2.25 -2.25 -1.38
C GLY A 450 -1.98 -1.80 -2.82
N ASP A 451 -0.75 -1.97 -3.27
CA ASP A 451 -0.26 -1.59 -4.61
C ASP A 451 -0.47 -2.66 -5.67
N ALA A 452 -0.98 -3.82 -5.25
CA ALA A 452 -1.11 -4.97 -6.11
C ALA A 452 -1.90 -4.64 -7.39
N PHE A 453 -1.22 -4.84 -8.51
CA PHE A 453 -1.75 -4.77 -9.87
C PHE A 453 -2.15 -3.41 -10.43
N ILE A 454 -1.90 -2.32 -9.71
CA ILE A 454 -2.28 -0.96 -10.13
C ILE A 454 -1.13 0.04 -10.09
N SER A 455 0.05 -0.37 -9.59
CA SER A 455 1.24 0.47 -9.51
C SER A 455 2.42 -0.08 -10.33
N GLY A 456 3.40 0.80 -10.56
CA GLY A 456 4.67 0.49 -11.21
C GLY A 456 5.53 -0.55 -10.49
N SER A 457 5.16 -0.96 -9.27
CA SER A 457 5.81 -2.04 -8.51
C SER A 457 5.21 -3.43 -8.82
N THR A 458 4.22 -3.52 -9.70
CA THR A 458 3.69 -4.80 -10.20
C THR A 458 4.15 -5.08 -11.62
N TYR A 459 4.74 -6.25 -11.87
CA TYR A 459 5.42 -6.55 -13.13
C TYR A 459 4.82 -7.75 -13.91
N LEU A 460 5.04 -7.73 -15.22
CA LEU A 460 4.86 -8.86 -16.13
C LEU A 460 6.04 -8.95 -17.09
N TYR A 461 6.31 -10.13 -17.64
CA TYR A 461 7.29 -10.28 -18.71
C TYR A 461 6.86 -11.27 -19.79
N LYS A 462 7.33 -11.04 -21.02
CA LYS A 462 7.01 -11.85 -22.19
C LYS A 462 8.25 -12.55 -22.74
N LYS A 463 8.24 -13.88 -22.71
CA LYS A 463 9.29 -14.73 -23.30
C LYS A 463 9.13 -14.88 -24.82
N ARG A 464 10.24 -15.02 -25.53
CA ARG A 464 10.27 -15.31 -26.97
C ARG A 464 9.63 -16.65 -27.26
N ASP A 465 8.79 -16.68 -28.28
CA ASP A 465 7.95 -17.83 -28.70
C ASP A 465 7.13 -18.47 -27.55
N GLY A 466 6.96 -17.74 -26.44
CA GLY A 466 6.37 -18.22 -25.21
C GLY A 466 5.20 -17.37 -24.73
N LYS A 467 4.80 -17.59 -23.47
CA LYS A 467 3.66 -16.89 -22.84
C LYS A 467 4.10 -15.62 -22.12
N LEU A 468 3.11 -14.82 -21.73
CA LEU A 468 3.23 -13.75 -20.74
C LEU A 468 3.20 -14.34 -19.33
N TYR A 469 4.09 -13.88 -18.46
CA TYR A 469 4.22 -14.33 -17.07
C TYR A 469 4.00 -13.15 -16.13
N TRP A 470 3.37 -13.41 -14.98
CA TRP A 470 3.31 -12.42 -13.90
C TRP A 470 4.55 -12.48 -13.02
N GLY A 471 5.00 -11.32 -12.57
CA GLY A 471 6.22 -11.14 -11.80
C GLY A 471 7.28 -10.33 -12.55
N PRO A 472 8.42 -10.08 -11.91
CA PRO A 472 8.77 -10.49 -10.54
C PRO A 472 8.08 -9.70 -9.42
N LEU A 473 8.27 -10.15 -8.17
CA LEU A 473 7.85 -9.42 -6.96
C LEU A 473 8.77 -8.23 -6.68
N TRP A 474 8.21 -7.14 -6.16
CA TRP A 474 8.95 -5.92 -5.80
C TRP A 474 8.17 -5.08 -4.77
N ASP A 475 8.88 -4.38 -3.89
CA ASP A 475 8.36 -3.26 -3.07
C ASP A 475 7.23 -3.62 -2.07
N PHE A 476 7.53 -4.52 -1.12
CA PHE A 476 6.58 -5.02 -0.11
C PHE A 476 6.81 -4.46 1.31
N ASP A 477 7.79 -3.58 1.49
CA ASP A 477 8.18 -3.06 2.82
C ASP A 477 7.13 -2.10 3.41
N TYR A 478 6.57 -1.21 2.59
CA TYR A 478 5.66 -0.15 3.07
C TYR A 478 4.16 -0.49 2.98
N VAL A 479 3.78 -1.28 1.98
CA VAL A 479 2.38 -1.41 1.51
C VAL A 479 1.75 -2.78 1.79
N ALA A 480 2.51 -3.70 2.39
CA ALA A 480 2.10 -5.08 2.64
C ALA A 480 2.34 -5.53 4.08
N TRP A 481 1.83 -6.71 4.44
CA TRP A 481 2.07 -7.38 5.73
C TRP A 481 1.72 -6.53 6.96
N GLY A 482 0.61 -5.78 6.87
CA GLY A 482 0.14 -4.91 7.95
C GLY A 482 1.13 -3.81 8.35
N ALA A 483 1.99 -3.34 7.44
CA ALA A 483 2.97 -2.28 7.70
C ALA A 483 2.30 -0.94 8.01
N THR A 484 1.76 -0.21 7.02
CA THR A 484 1.29 1.16 7.24
C THR A 484 0.22 1.71 6.26
N GLU A 485 0.28 1.54 4.94
CA GLU A 485 -0.43 2.51 4.06
C GLU A 485 -1.91 2.22 3.75
N TYR A 486 -2.35 0.97 3.63
CA TYR A 486 -3.64 0.68 2.98
C TYR A 486 -4.65 -0.15 3.76
N THR A 487 -4.21 -0.89 4.78
CA THR A 487 -5.09 -1.86 5.47
C THR A 487 -5.33 -1.54 6.93
N SER A 488 -4.71 -0.50 7.49
CA SER A 488 -4.77 -0.19 8.93
C SER A 488 -4.53 -1.45 9.78
N ASN A 489 -3.53 -2.27 9.39
CA ASN A 489 -3.20 -3.55 10.01
C ASN A 489 -4.30 -4.65 9.93
N SER A 490 -5.33 -4.47 9.10
CA SER A 490 -6.36 -5.49 8.84
C SER A 490 -5.78 -6.78 8.26
N VAL A 491 -6.36 -7.91 8.67
CA VAL A 491 -6.09 -9.26 8.15
C VAL A 491 -7.26 -9.79 7.31
N GLU A 492 -8.33 -9.01 7.16
CA GLU A 492 -9.59 -9.43 6.54
C GLU A 492 -9.74 -8.90 5.12
N GLY A 493 -10.58 -9.57 4.33
CA GLY A 493 -10.92 -9.21 2.96
C GLY A 493 -10.15 -10.02 1.91
N LEU A 494 -10.73 -10.11 0.71
CA LEU A 494 -10.05 -10.63 -0.48
C LEU A 494 -9.96 -9.52 -1.54
N ASN A 495 -8.83 -9.40 -2.22
CA ASN A 495 -8.56 -8.38 -3.24
C ASN A 495 -8.99 -8.82 -4.65
N LEU A 496 -10.20 -9.38 -4.78
CA LEU A 496 -10.69 -10.07 -6.00
C LEU A 496 -10.97 -9.15 -7.19
N ASP A 497 -11.05 -7.84 -6.97
CA ASP A 497 -11.50 -6.82 -7.91
C ASP A 497 -10.43 -5.79 -8.30
N ARG A 498 -9.19 -5.95 -7.84
CA ARG A 498 -8.15 -4.91 -7.98
C ARG A 498 -7.71 -4.60 -9.41
N ASN A 499 -7.91 -5.51 -10.37
CA ASN A 499 -7.70 -5.19 -11.78
C ASN A 499 -8.68 -5.91 -12.71
N ALA A 500 -8.88 -5.32 -13.89
CA ALA A 500 -9.82 -5.82 -14.89
C ALA A 500 -9.61 -7.30 -15.25
N TRP A 501 -8.36 -7.74 -15.39
CA TRP A 501 -8.02 -9.11 -15.78
C TRP A 501 -8.34 -10.13 -14.70
N PHE A 502 -7.85 -9.96 -13.47
CA PHE A 502 -8.09 -10.91 -12.38
C PHE A 502 -9.56 -10.97 -12.01
N THR A 503 -10.28 -9.83 -11.96
CA THR A 503 -11.74 -9.81 -11.76
C THR A 503 -12.44 -10.75 -12.75
N LYS A 504 -12.03 -10.70 -14.02
CA LYS A 504 -12.59 -11.57 -15.06
C LYS A 504 -12.09 -13.00 -14.97
N LEU A 505 -10.81 -13.25 -14.67
CA LEU A 505 -10.23 -14.58 -14.52
C LEU A 505 -10.87 -15.35 -13.36
N PHE A 506 -11.19 -14.68 -12.25
CA PHE A 506 -11.95 -15.31 -11.16
C PHE A 506 -13.35 -15.71 -11.58
N ALA A 507 -13.91 -15.24 -12.69
CA ALA A 507 -15.16 -15.79 -13.22
C ALA A 507 -14.97 -17.17 -13.90
N ASN A 508 -13.75 -17.52 -14.30
CA ASN A 508 -13.41 -18.82 -14.87
C ASN A 508 -13.35 -19.88 -13.75
N GLU A 509 -14.22 -20.90 -13.82
CA GLU A 509 -14.26 -21.97 -12.82
C GLU A 509 -12.95 -22.76 -12.72
N LYS A 510 -12.27 -22.98 -13.85
CA LYS A 510 -10.98 -23.69 -13.88
C LYS A 510 -9.89 -22.87 -13.18
N PHE A 511 -9.83 -21.56 -13.43
CA PHE A 511 -8.92 -20.65 -12.73
C PHE A 511 -9.16 -20.66 -11.23
N ARG A 512 -10.42 -20.46 -10.77
CA ARG A 512 -10.77 -20.51 -9.34
C ARG A 512 -10.39 -21.81 -8.66
N LYS A 513 -10.66 -22.94 -9.31
CA LYS A 513 -10.32 -24.26 -8.75
C LYS A 513 -8.81 -24.40 -8.57
N LYS A 514 -8.01 -23.98 -9.54
CA LYS A 514 -6.54 -23.96 -9.41
C LYS A 514 -6.10 -23.01 -8.30
N PHE A 515 -6.66 -21.81 -8.23
CA PHE A 515 -6.37 -20.82 -7.20
C PHE A 515 -6.60 -21.38 -5.79
N VAL A 516 -7.80 -21.90 -5.52
CA VAL A 516 -8.15 -22.50 -4.21
C VAL A 516 -7.30 -23.73 -3.90
N ALA A 517 -7.02 -24.58 -4.90
CA ALA A 517 -6.19 -25.77 -4.72
C ALA A 517 -4.73 -25.45 -4.36
N ARG A 518 -4.26 -24.23 -4.65
CA ARG A 518 -2.90 -23.79 -4.34
C ARG A 518 -2.71 -23.41 -2.87
N TRP A 519 -3.78 -22.98 -2.20
CA TRP A 519 -3.74 -22.47 -0.82
C TRP A 519 -3.06 -23.40 0.20
N PRO A 520 -3.32 -24.73 0.25
CA PRO A 520 -2.71 -25.59 1.26
C PRO A 520 -1.18 -25.59 1.25
N TYR A 521 -0.56 -25.54 0.06
CA TYR A 521 0.90 -25.47 -0.08
C TYR A 521 1.43 -24.11 0.39
N ILE A 522 0.75 -23.01 0.03
CA ILE A 522 1.12 -21.65 0.48
C ILE A 522 1.03 -21.55 2.00
N LYS A 523 -0.06 -22.05 2.59
CA LYS A 523 -0.25 -22.09 4.04
C LYS A 523 0.88 -22.84 4.73
N GLU A 524 1.30 -23.99 4.21
CA GLU A 524 2.44 -24.74 4.75
C GLU A 524 3.71 -23.87 4.79
N LYS A 525 4.01 -23.15 3.69
CA LYS A 525 5.20 -22.29 3.60
C LYS A 525 5.11 -21.06 4.49
N LEU A 526 3.94 -20.46 4.62
CA LEU A 526 3.74 -19.37 5.59
C LEU A 526 4.00 -19.88 7.01
N LEU A 527 3.41 -21.01 7.42
CA LEU A 527 3.62 -21.63 8.73
C LEU A 527 5.09 -22.00 8.98
N GLU A 528 5.80 -22.49 7.95
CA GLU A 528 7.24 -22.72 7.99
C GLU A 528 8.03 -21.42 8.23
N GLY A 529 7.58 -20.32 7.63
CA GLY A 529 8.17 -18.99 7.78
C GLY A 529 8.06 -18.43 9.21
N ILE A 530 6.93 -18.68 9.88
CA ILE A 530 6.57 -18.06 11.17
C ILE A 530 6.63 -19.00 12.38
N LYS A 531 7.02 -20.26 12.21
CA LYS A 531 7.27 -21.17 13.35
C LYS A 531 8.49 -20.69 14.14
N ASP A 532 8.63 -21.15 15.37
CA ASP A 532 9.80 -20.85 16.19
C ASP A 532 11.07 -21.42 15.55
N GLY A 533 12.09 -20.58 15.40
CA GLY A 533 13.29 -20.90 14.61
C GLY A 533 13.02 -20.98 13.11
N GLY A 534 11.90 -20.44 12.63
CA GLY A 534 11.53 -20.34 11.23
C GLY A 534 12.34 -19.29 10.46
N ILE A 535 11.87 -18.96 9.26
CA ILE A 535 12.57 -18.04 8.35
C ILE A 535 12.62 -16.62 8.90
N ILE A 536 11.52 -16.13 9.47
CA ILE A 536 11.47 -14.80 10.09
C ILE A 536 12.48 -14.71 11.23
N ASP A 537 12.48 -15.68 12.15
CA ASP A 537 13.40 -15.73 13.29
C ASP A 537 14.87 -15.82 12.81
N THR A 538 15.12 -16.63 11.77
CA THR A 538 16.46 -16.77 11.18
C THR A 538 16.97 -15.46 10.59
N TYR A 539 16.13 -14.76 9.82
CA TYR A 539 16.46 -13.47 9.25
C TYR A 539 16.59 -12.37 10.30
N SER A 540 15.72 -12.39 11.32
CA SER A 540 15.78 -11.47 12.46
C SER A 540 17.10 -11.61 13.21
N GLN A 541 17.45 -12.84 13.60
CA GLN A 541 18.72 -13.15 14.26
C GLN A 541 19.92 -12.72 13.41
N LYS A 542 19.88 -12.94 12.09
CA LYS A 542 20.98 -12.56 11.19
C LYS A 542 21.27 -11.05 11.21
N GLN A 543 20.26 -10.19 11.34
CA GLN A 543 20.44 -8.73 11.30
C GLN A 543 20.26 -8.02 12.65
N TYR A 544 20.10 -8.77 13.74
CA TYR A 544 19.66 -8.25 15.04
C TYR A 544 20.51 -7.08 15.56
N ALA A 545 21.83 -7.25 15.58
CA ALA A 545 22.77 -6.20 16.02
C ALA A 545 22.69 -4.95 15.13
N SER A 546 22.62 -5.14 13.80
CA SER A 546 22.45 -4.07 12.82
C SER A 546 21.15 -3.30 13.04
N GLN A 547 20.03 -3.99 13.33
CA GLN A 547 18.75 -3.33 13.55
C GLN A 547 18.71 -2.54 14.86
N LYS A 548 19.26 -3.06 15.95
CA LYS A 548 19.40 -2.25 17.17
C LYS A 548 20.20 -0.97 16.92
N ALA A 549 21.33 -1.09 16.23
CA ALA A 549 22.14 0.06 15.85
C ALA A 549 21.41 1.02 14.89
N ASN A 550 20.58 0.49 13.99
CA ASN A 550 19.74 1.29 13.09
C ASN A 550 18.75 2.17 13.86
N TYR A 551 18.15 1.66 14.94
CA TYR A 551 17.22 2.42 15.80
C TYR A 551 17.93 3.54 16.58
N TYR A 552 19.21 3.37 16.89
CA TYR A 552 20.00 4.41 17.58
C TYR A 552 20.30 5.61 16.71
N VAL A 553 20.49 5.41 15.41
CA VAL A 553 20.95 6.46 14.49
C VAL A 553 19.84 7.04 13.60
N ASN A 554 18.67 6.38 13.52
CA ASN A 554 17.54 6.83 12.73
C ASN A 554 16.33 7.16 13.62
N LYS A 555 16.01 8.45 13.69
CA LYS A 555 15.01 9.05 14.58
C LYS A 555 13.59 8.49 14.46
N MET A 556 13.16 8.07 13.27
CA MET A 556 11.84 7.46 13.06
C MET A 556 11.57 6.25 13.97
N TYR A 557 12.61 5.52 14.37
CA TYR A 557 12.44 4.35 15.23
C TYR A 557 12.50 4.71 16.73
N SER A 558 12.56 6.00 17.06
CA SER A 558 12.36 6.48 18.43
C SER A 558 10.87 6.55 18.76
N GLN A 559 10.52 6.17 19.99
CA GLN A 559 9.12 6.10 20.42
C GLN A 559 8.41 7.46 20.32
N ASP A 560 9.14 8.55 20.57
CA ASP A 560 8.61 9.91 20.57
C ASP A 560 8.24 10.38 19.15
N ASP A 561 9.08 10.12 18.14
CA ASP A 561 8.78 10.48 16.75
C ASP A 561 7.66 9.65 16.13
N ILE A 562 7.55 8.36 16.50
CA ILE A 562 6.44 7.50 16.07
C ILE A 562 5.11 8.08 16.56
N LEU A 563 5.05 8.49 17.83
CA LEU A 563 3.84 9.01 18.47
C LEU A 563 3.50 10.45 18.08
N GLU A 564 4.47 11.23 17.59
CA GLU A 564 4.23 12.60 17.13
C GLU A 564 3.89 12.67 15.63
N ASN A 565 4.54 11.89 14.78
CA ASN A 565 4.59 12.18 13.33
C ASN A 565 4.03 11.10 12.40
N ASN A 566 3.56 9.96 12.92
CA ASN A 566 3.00 8.90 12.06
C ASN A 566 1.65 8.40 12.58
N ASP A 567 0.56 8.98 12.09
CA ASP A 567 -0.81 8.65 12.54
C ASP A 567 -1.17 7.16 12.34
N VAL A 568 -0.60 6.49 11.33
CA VAL A 568 -0.83 5.04 11.16
C VAL A 568 -0.06 4.22 12.19
N LEU A 569 1.20 4.56 12.48
CA LEU A 569 1.94 3.89 13.54
C LEU A 569 1.34 4.20 14.91
N LYS A 570 0.77 5.39 15.14
CA LYS A 570 -0.02 5.72 16.33
C LYS A 570 -1.24 4.80 16.44
N ASP A 571 -2.01 4.64 15.38
CA ASP A 571 -3.16 3.73 15.35
C ASP A 571 -2.74 2.28 15.59
N ILE A 572 -1.62 1.84 14.98
CA ILE A 572 -1.03 0.51 15.22
C ILE A 572 -0.60 0.34 16.68
N VAL A 573 0.02 1.34 17.30
CA VAL A 573 0.37 1.34 18.75
C VAL A 573 -0.89 1.25 19.61
N ASN A 574 -1.95 1.98 19.25
CA ASN A 574 -3.20 2.01 19.99
C ASN A 574 -4.01 0.69 19.86
N ASP A 575 -3.93 0.03 18.70
CA ASP A 575 -4.66 -1.21 18.39
C ASP A 575 -3.89 -2.50 18.76
N MET A 576 -2.60 -2.39 19.12
CA MET A 576 -1.79 -3.52 19.57
C MET A 576 -2.32 -4.10 20.90
N LYS A 577 -3.13 -5.16 20.82
CA LYS A 577 -3.44 -6.05 21.95
C LYS A 577 -2.27 -7.00 22.19
N ILE A 578 -1.18 -6.51 22.76
CA ILE A 578 -0.08 -7.36 23.22
C ILE A 578 -0.60 -8.22 24.38
N ASP A 579 -0.22 -9.51 24.38
CA ASP A 579 -0.55 -10.50 25.40
C ASP A 579 -0.45 -9.91 26.82
N GLU A 580 -1.49 -10.14 27.63
CA GLU A 580 -1.62 -9.60 29.00
C GLU A 580 -0.50 -10.08 29.93
N ASN A 581 0.27 -11.09 29.54
CA ASN A 581 1.49 -11.51 30.24
C ASN A 581 2.68 -10.55 30.10
N ILE A 582 2.59 -9.52 29.25
CA ILE A 582 3.60 -8.45 29.08
C ILE A 582 3.18 -7.14 29.78
N GLY A 583 2.14 -7.19 30.62
CA GLY A 583 1.80 -6.12 31.57
C GLY A 583 1.06 -4.93 30.95
N LYS A 584 -0.26 -4.92 31.12
CA LYS A 584 -1.08 -3.72 30.91
C LYS A 584 -1.02 -2.82 32.14
N THR A 585 -0.43 -1.64 32.01
CA THR A 585 -0.81 -0.48 32.81
C THR A 585 -1.10 0.69 31.88
N THR A 586 -2.11 1.49 32.22
CA THR A 586 -2.56 2.69 31.48
C THR A 586 -1.55 3.85 31.47
N GLU A 587 -0.30 3.61 31.89
CA GLU A 587 0.84 4.53 31.82
C GLU A 587 1.98 3.97 30.93
N ASN A 588 1.84 2.75 30.39
CA ASN A 588 2.83 2.10 29.52
C ASN A 588 2.20 1.82 28.15
N MET A 589 2.23 2.79 27.23
CA MET A 589 2.11 2.44 25.81
C MET A 589 3.31 1.55 25.44
N ALA A 590 3.05 0.38 24.86
CA ALA A 590 4.10 -0.56 24.50
C ALA A 590 5.11 0.12 23.55
N LYS A 591 6.39 0.13 23.93
CA LYS A 591 7.46 0.66 23.08
C LYS A 591 7.60 -0.24 21.86
N ILE A 592 7.45 0.32 20.66
CA ILE A 592 7.82 -0.38 19.41
C ILE A 592 9.33 -0.62 19.45
N THR A 593 9.70 -1.88 19.54
CA THR A 593 11.07 -2.38 19.48
C THR A 593 11.20 -3.31 18.29
N TYR A 594 12.44 -3.64 17.92
CA TYR A 594 12.68 -4.65 16.90
C TYR A 594 12.01 -6.00 17.24
N ASP A 595 12.16 -6.45 18.50
CA ASP A 595 11.58 -7.69 19.01
C ASP A 595 10.04 -7.68 18.92
N SER A 596 9.39 -6.57 19.28
CA SER A 596 7.93 -6.47 19.20
C SER A 596 7.41 -6.49 17.76
N GLU A 597 8.14 -5.88 16.82
CA GLU A 597 7.73 -5.85 15.41
C GLU A 597 7.90 -7.20 14.71
N GLU A 598 8.93 -7.97 15.07
CA GLU A 598 9.05 -9.36 14.64
C GLU A 598 7.83 -10.19 15.08
N GLN A 599 7.47 -10.09 16.36
CA GLN A 599 6.31 -10.82 16.90
C GLN A 599 4.99 -10.36 16.27
N ARG A 600 4.83 -9.04 16.07
CA ARG A 600 3.65 -8.47 15.40
C ARG A 600 3.52 -9.00 13.97
N LEU A 601 4.60 -9.03 13.20
CA LEU A 601 4.60 -9.58 11.84
C LEU A 601 4.21 -11.07 11.84
N LYS A 602 4.81 -11.88 12.73
CA LYS A 602 4.45 -13.31 12.85
C LYS A 602 2.97 -13.49 13.24
N GLN A 603 2.48 -12.70 14.18
CA GLN A 603 1.08 -12.73 14.60
C GLN A 603 0.13 -12.35 13.46
N TRP A 604 0.40 -11.25 12.76
CA TRP A 604 -0.40 -10.81 11.62
C TRP A 604 -0.51 -11.89 10.55
N ILE A 605 0.60 -12.56 10.23
CA ILE A 605 0.61 -13.68 9.27
C ILE A 605 -0.25 -14.84 9.76
N ARG A 606 -0.20 -15.22 11.05
CA ARG A 606 -1.07 -16.26 11.63
C ARG A 606 -2.54 -15.91 11.47
N GLU A 607 -2.91 -14.69 11.86
CA GLU A 607 -4.29 -14.22 11.81
C GLU A 607 -4.81 -14.15 10.37
N ARG A 608 -3.95 -13.75 9.43
CA ARG A 608 -4.28 -13.76 7.99
C ARG A 608 -4.47 -15.17 7.45
N ILE A 609 -3.64 -16.14 7.84
CA ILE A 609 -3.83 -17.57 7.50
C ILE A 609 -5.19 -18.05 8.01
N ASP A 610 -5.49 -17.80 9.28
CA ASP A 610 -6.75 -18.22 9.91
C ASP A 610 -7.97 -17.59 9.23
N TRP A 611 -7.85 -16.33 8.81
CA TRP A 611 -8.91 -15.64 8.07
C TRP A 611 -9.11 -16.27 6.70
N ILE A 612 -8.04 -16.51 5.93
CA ILE A 612 -8.15 -17.13 4.61
C ILE A 612 -8.75 -18.54 4.72
N ASP A 613 -8.31 -19.37 5.68
CA ASP A 613 -8.87 -20.71 5.88
C ASP A 613 -10.39 -20.71 6.07
N LYS A 614 -10.90 -19.74 6.85
CA LYS A 614 -12.33 -19.60 7.12
C LYS A 614 -13.12 -19.11 5.91
N ASN A 615 -12.49 -18.36 5.00
CA ASN A 615 -13.18 -17.61 3.96
C ASN A 615 -12.86 -18.07 2.53
N ILE A 616 -11.83 -18.90 2.30
CA ILE A 616 -11.36 -19.28 0.96
C ILE A 616 -12.43 -19.99 0.13
N SER A 617 -13.33 -20.74 0.78
CA SER A 617 -14.45 -21.39 0.11
C SER A 617 -15.46 -20.39 -0.46
N SER A 618 -15.57 -19.19 0.13
CA SER A 618 -16.50 -18.14 -0.30
C SER A 618 -16.20 -17.60 -1.70
N ILE A 619 -14.96 -17.73 -2.18
CA ILE A 619 -14.58 -17.36 -3.56
C ILE A 619 -15.47 -18.05 -4.59
N ASN A 620 -15.86 -19.30 -4.33
CA ASN A 620 -16.72 -20.04 -5.26
C ASN A 620 -18.13 -19.46 -5.36
N ASP A 621 -18.63 -18.84 -4.29
CA ASP A 621 -19.97 -18.24 -4.23
C ASP A 621 -19.94 -16.79 -4.70
N TYR A 622 -18.91 -16.03 -4.31
CA TYR A 622 -18.71 -14.63 -4.68
C TYR A 622 -18.47 -14.46 -6.19
N CYS A 623 -17.59 -15.29 -6.76
CA CYS A 623 -17.19 -15.21 -8.16
C CYS A 623 -18.00 -16.12 -9.09
N ALA A 624 -19.08 -16.77 -8.61
CA ALA A 624 -19.93 -17.58 -9.48
C ALA A 624 -20.61 -16.72 -10.54
N SER A 625 -20.35 -17.03 -11.82
CA SER A 625 -21.12 -16.47 -12.93
C SER A 625 -22.60 -16.83 -12.76
N ARG A 626 -23.48 -15.83 -12.75
CA ARG A 626 -24.94 -16.02 -12.78
C ARG A 626 -25.42 -15.93 -14.23
N GLN A 627 -26.44 -16.69 -14.58
CA GLN A 627 -27.05 -16.63 -15.91
C GLN A 627 -28.45 -16.04 -15.83
N PHE A 628 -28.67 -14.92 -16.52
CA PHE A 628 -29.98 -14.31 -16.70
C PHE A 628 -30.63 -14.81 -17.98
N VAL A 629 -31.73 -15.54 -17.86
CA VAL A 629 -32.51 -16.02 -19.00
C VAL A 629 -33.75 -15.15 -19.18
N PHE A 630 -33.75 -14.33 -20.24
CA PHE A 630 -34.84 -13.42 -20.57
C PHE A 630 -35.89 -14.15 -21.40
N MET A 631 -37.13 -14.17 -20.93
CA MET A 631 -38.25 -14.92 -21.51
C MET A 631 -39.36 -13.98 -22.01
N VAL A 632 -39.79 -14.20 -23.26
CA VAL A 632 -40.91 -13.48 -23.89
C VAL A 632 -41.94 -14.48 -24.38
N ASN A 633 -43.18 -14.38 -23.89
CA ASN A 633 -44.28 -15.28 -24.23
C ASN A 633 -43.92 -16.78 -24.11
N GLY A 634 -43.14 -17.15 -23.09
CA GLY A 634 -42.75 -18.54 -22.84
C GLY A 634 -41.55 -19.06 -23.64
N LYS A 635 -40.93 -18.25 -24.50
CA LYS A 635 -39.71 -18.60 -25.24
C LYS A 635 -38.51 -17.77 -24.75
N THR A 636 -37.31 -18.35 -24.80
CA THR A 636 -36.07 -17.64 -24.53
C THR A 636 -35.86 -16.56 -25.59
N TYR A 637 -35.72 -15.32 -25.14
CA TYR A 637 -35.47 -14.14 -25.93
C TYR A 637 -33.97 -13.81 -25.97
N ALA A 638 -33.29 -13.91 -24.82
CA ALA A 638 -31.85 -13.76 -24.71
C ALA A 638 -31.35 -14.50 -23.46
N THR A 639 -30.06 -14.82 -23.45
CA THR A 639 -29.36 -15.31 -22.26
C THR A 639 -28.13 -14.43 -22.07
N VAL A 640 -27.96 -13.89 -20.87
CA VAL A 640 -26.84 -13.02 -20.51
C VAL A 640 -26.15 -13.60 -19.30
N ASP A 641 -24.85 -13.83 -19.39
CA ASP A 641 -24.04 -14.22 -18.25
C ASP A 641 -23.62 -12.95 -17.50
N TYR A 642 -23.85 -12.95 -16.19
CA TYR A 642 -23.43 -11.92 -15.25
C TYR A 642 -22.29 -12.44 -14.41
N ILE A 643 -21.25 -11.62 -14.35
CA ILE A 643 -20.11 -11.82 -13.48
C ILE A 643 -20.20 -10.70 -12.46
N PHE A 644 -19.99 -11.03 -11.20
CA PHE A 644 -20.00 -10.04 -10.13
C PHE A 644 -19.09 -8.87 -10.51
N ASP A 645 -19.60 -7.65 -10.31
CA ASP A 645 -18.94 -6.37 -10.59
C ASP A 645 -18.58 -6.01 -12.05
N THR A 646 -18.99 -6.80 -13.05
CA THR A 646 -18.83 -6.40 -14.48
C THR A 646 -20.07 -5.72 -15.09
N GLY A 647 -21.12 -5.54 -14.30
CA GLY A 647 -22.44 -5.08 -14.76
C GLY A 647 -23.20 -6.12 -15.60
N VAL A 648 -24.48 -5.84 -15.89
CA VAL A 648 -25.35 -6.66 -16.76
C VAL A 648 -25.77 -5.84 -17.98
N GLU A 649 -25.34 -6.25 -19.16
CA GLU A 649 -25.90 -5.72 -20.41
C GLU A 649 -27.27 -6.33 -20.67
N LEU A 650 -28.31 -5.49 -20.65
CA LEU A 650 -29.67 -5.93 -20.92
C LEU A 650 -29.89 -6.15 -22.42
N PRO A 651 -30.63 -7.21 -22.82
CA PRO A 651 -31.03 -7.36 -24.20
C PRO A 651 -31.96 -6.22 -24.60
N LYS A 652 -31.95 -5.87 -25.90
CA LYS A 652 -32.85 -4.87 -26.48
C LYS A 652 -34.30 -5.12 -26.06
N GLU A 653 -35.01 -4.06 -25.68
CA GLU A 653 -36.40 -4.17 -25.22
C GLU A 653 -37.30 -4.91 -26.23
N PRO A 654 -38.04 -5.94 -25.81
CA PRO A 654 -38.92 -6.67 -26.71
C PRO A 654 -40.16 -5.83 -27.04
N THR A 655 -40.77 -6.08 -28.21
CA THR A 655 -42.01 -5.39 -28.62
C THR A 655 -43.19 -6.36 -28.75
N LYS A 656 -44.40 -5.87 -28.45
CA LYS A 656 -45.66 -6.62 -28.59
C LYS A 656 -46.77 -5.71 -29.10
N LYS A 657 -47.34 -6.02 -30.27
CA LYS A 657 -48.38 -5.20 -30.94
C LYS A 657 -49.57 -4.97 -30.00
N GLY A 658 -49.96 -3.71 -29.81
CA GLY A 658 -51.06 -3.34 -28.91
C GLY A 658 -50.72 -3.33 -27.41
N TYR A 659 -49.47 -3.58 -27.02
CA TYR A 659 -49.01 -3.57 -25.63
C TYR A 659 -47.80 -2.65 -25.45
N ILE A 660 -47.56 -2.24 -24.21
CA ILE A 660 -46.39 -1.48 -23.74
C ILE A 660 -45.56 -2.45 -22.90
N PHE A 661 -44.25 -2.50 -23.15
CA PHE A 661 -43.31 -3.25 -22.31
C PHE A 661 -43.15 -2.54 -20.97
N CYS A 662 -43.25 -3.30 -19.87
CA CYS A 662 -43.19 -2.75 -18.50
C CYS A 662 -41.89 -3.12 -17.76
N GLY A 663 -40.95 -3.76 -18.46
CA GLY A 663 -39.70 -4.25 -17.89
C GLY A 663 -39.69 -5.77 -17.68
N TRP A 664 -38.54 -6.23 -17.21
CA TRP A 664 -38.27 -7.62 -16.86
C TRP A 664 -38.65 -7.88 -15.40
N TYR A 665 -39.17 -9.06 -15.10
CA TYR A 665 -39.59 -9.45 -13.75
C TYR A 665 -39.12 -10.87 -13.43
N TYR A 666 -38.79 -11.15 -12.18
CA TYR A 666 -38.53 -12.50 -11.69
C TYR A 666 -39.50 -12.85 -10.56
N LYS A 667 -39.54 -14.13 -10.20
CA LYS A 667 -40.36 -14.64 -9.09
C LYS A 667 -39.46 -15.09 -7.96
N GLN A 668 -39.69 -14.58 -6.75
CA GLN A 668 -38.97 -14.97 -5.54
C GLN A 668 -39.94 -15.54 -4.52
N LYS A 669 -39.54 -16.63 -3.85
CA LYS A 669 -40.33 -17.22 -2.76
C LYS A 669 -39.85 -16.68 -1.41
N ALA A 670 -40.78 -16.23 -0.57
CA ALA A 670 -40.52 -15.99 0.84
C ALA A 670 -41.56 -16.78 1.66
N GLY A 671 -41.11 -17.86 2.31
CA GLY A 671 -41.98 -18.86 2.92
C GLY A 671 -42.91 -19.50 1.87
N LYS A 672 -44.23 -19.53 2.16
CA LYS A 672 -45.24 -20.08 1.25
C LYS A 672 -45.72 -19.11 0.16
N LYS A 673 -45.25 -17.85 0.16
CA LYS A 673 -45.71 -16.81 -0.79
C LYS A 673 -44.68 -16.57 -1.88
N THR A 674 -45.17 -16.39 -3.11
CA THR A 674 -44.34 -16.00 -4.26
C THR A 674 -44.60 -14.53 -4.60
N TYR A 675 -43.52 -13.77 -4.71
CA TYR A 675 -43.52 -12.35 -5.04
C TYR A 675 -42.96 -12.20 -6.46
N GLU A 676 -43.62 -11.35 -7.25
CA GLU A 676 -43.14 -10.99 -8.58
C GLU A 676 -42.47 -9.63 -8.49
N ILE A 677 -41.15 -9.61 -8.71
CA ILE A 677 -40.28 -8.46 -8.45
C ILE A 677 -39.77 -7.94 -9.78
N LYS A 678 -39.78 -6.61 -9.97
CA LYS A 678 -39.21 -5.99 -11.17
C LYS A 678 -37.69 -6.13 -11.09
N PHE A 679 -37.09 -6.62 -12.16
CA PHE A 679 -35.64 -6.72 -12.25
C PHE A 679 -35.03 -5.33 -12.37
N ASP A 680 -34.02 -5.09 -11.54
CA ASP A 680 -33.16 -3.93 -11.58
C ASP A 680 -31.73 -4.43 -11.81
N LYS A 681 -31.09 -3.98 -12.89
CA LYS A 681 -29.71 -4.39 -13.21
C LYS A 681 -28.69 -3.80 -12.23
N ASN A 682 -29.06 -2.76 -11.49
CA ASN A 682 -28.20 -2.06 -10.55
C ASN A 682 -28.37 -2.54 -9.10
N ASP A 683 -29.38 -3.39 -8.82
CA ASP A 683 -29.60 -4.00 -7.51
C ASP A 683 -29.81 -5.51 -7.66
N LEU A 684 -28.68 -6.22 -7.66
CA LEU A 684 -28.62 -7.68 -7.78
C LEU A 684 -28.44 -8.39 -6.44
N THR A 685 -28.42 -7.62 -5.34
CA THR A 685 -28.11 -8.10 -3.97
C THR A 685 -29.06 -9.19 -3.49
N THR A 686 -30.28 -9.22 -4.04
CA THR A 686 -31.34 -10.17 -3.68
C THR A 686 -31.38 -11.43 -4.55
N LEU A 687 -30.51 -11.55 -5.56
CA LEU A 687 -30.49 -12.63 -6.54
C LEU A 687 -29.32 -13.59 -6.29
N THR A 688 -29.59 -14.64 -5.52
CA THR A 688 -28.59 -15.65 -5.12
C THR A 688 -28.50 -16.85 -6.06
N ASP A 689 -29.49 -17.05 -6.94
CA ASP A 689 -29.51 -18.21 -7.84
C ASP A 689 -28.47 -18.10 -8.96
N LYS A 690 -27.75 -19.20 -9.25
CA LYS A 690 -26.84 -19.31 -10.40
C LYS A 690 -27.54 -19.09 -11.74
N LYS A 691 -28.86 -19.31 -11.81
CA LYS A 691 -29.67 -19.09 -13.00
C LYS A 691 -30.98 -18.42 -12.64
N VAL A 692 -31.16 -17.19 -13.10
CA VAL A 692 -32.35 -16.37 -12.83
C VAL A 692 -33.17 -16.25 -14.11
N THR A 693 -34.42 -16.70 -14.06
CA THR A 693 -35.34 -16.56 -15.21
C THR A 693 -36.17 -15.28 -15.07
N LEU A 694 -36.02 -14.41 -16.06
CA LEU A 694 -36.68 -13.11 -16.17
C LEU A 694 -37.80 -13.16 -17.21
N TYR A 695 -38.96 -12.60 -16.91
CA TYR A 695 -40.13 -12.61 -17.77
C TYR A 695 -40.51 -11.19 -18.18
N ALA A 696 -40.82 -11.00 -19.46
CA ALA A 696 -41.31 -9.71 -19.97
C ALA A 696 -42.74 -9.44 -19.48
N LYS A 697 -42.95 -8.28 -18.85
CA LYS A 697 -44.29 -7.85 -18.41
C LYS A 697 -44.88 -6.85 -19.39
N TRP A 698 -46.19 -6.96 -19.62
CA TRP A 698 -46.90 -6.21 -20.67
C TRP A 698 -48.12 -5.50 -20.13
N LYS A 699 -48.42 -4.32 -20.68
CA LYS A 699 -49.67 -3.58 -20.43
C LYS A 699 -50.38 -3.23 -21.74
N LYS A 700 -51.68 -3.57 -21.86
CA LYS A 700 -52.49 -3.28 -23.07
C LYS A 700 -52.59 -1.76 -23.29
N LYS A 701 -52.33 -1.31 -24.52
CA LYS A 701 -52.51 0.08 -24.96
C LYS A 701 -54.01 0.40 -25.03
N THR A 702 -54.48 1.40 -24.27
CA THR A 702 -55.85 1.91 -24.35
C THR A 702 -55.84 3.45 -24.45
N LYS A 703 -56.86 4.06 -25.08
CA LYS A 703 -56.98 5.53 -25.23
C LYS A 703 -56.96 6.31 -23.89
N ALA A 704 -57.23 5.66 -22.76
CA ALA A 704 -57.22 6.25 -21.42
C ALA A 704 -55.84 6.26 -20.71
N ASN A 705 -54.81 5.65 -21.31
CA ASN A 705 -53.48 5.45 -20.69
C ASN A 705 -52.36 6.28 -21.32
N THR A 706 -52.67 7.28 -22.17
CA THR A 706 -51.64 8.17 -22.72
C THR A 706 -51.17 9.17 -21.68
N VAL A 707 -49.85 9.28 -21.50
CA VAL A 707 -49.25 10.24 -20.59
C VAL A 707 -49.63 11.65 -21.06
N LYS A 708 -50.14 12.47 -20.15
CA LYS A 708 -50.50 13.88 -20.36
C LYS A 708 -49.57 14.83 -19.62
N LYS A 709 -48.96 14.36 -18.54
CA LYS A 709 -48.03 15.16 -17.72
C LYS A 709 -46.84 14.29 -17.31
N PHE A 710 -45.67 14.91 -17.36
CA PHE A 710 -44.38 14.36 -17.00
C PHE A 710 -43.66 15.41 -16.17
N ILE A 711 -43.09 15.04 -15.02
CA ILE A 711 -42.42 15.96 -14.07
C ILE A 711 -41.23 15.28 -13.39
N PHE A 712 -40.23 16.05 -12.97
CA PHE A 712 -39.16 15.58 -12.08
C PHE A 712 -39.51 15.80 -10.60
N GLN A 713 -38.88 14.98 -9.75
CA GLN A 713 -38.95 15.15 -8.30
C GLN A 713 -38.38 16.51 -7.88
N TYR A 714 -37.20 16.87 -8.37
CA TYR A 714 -36.53 18.13 -8.07
C TYR A 714 -36.26 18.94 -9.34
N ASN A 715 -36.13 20.26 -9.16
CA ASN A 715 -35.68 21.16 -10.22
C ASN A 715 -34.18 21.46 -10.12
N ASP A 716 -33.58 21.21 -8.95
CA ASP A 716 -32.18 21.42 -8.62
C ASP A 716 -31.71 20.24 -7.76
N ILE A 717 -30.54 19.70 -8.06
CA ILE A 717 -29.89 18.61 -7.32
C ILE A 717 -28.41 18.97 -7.15
N TYR A 718 -27.86 18.66 -5.98
CA TYR A 718 -26.47 18.89 -5.61
C TYR A 718 -25.77 17.53 -5.45
N LEU A 719 -24.70 17.32 -6.20
CA LEU A 719 -23.90 16.09 -6.28
C LEU A 719 -22.41 16.41 -6.15
N SER A 720 -21.61 15.39 -5.92
CA SER A 720 -20.15 15.45 -5.82
C SER A 720 -19.47 14.81 -7.04
N PRO A 721 -18.15 14.99 -7.24
CA PRO A 721 -17.42 14.33 -8.32
C PRO A 721 -17.64 12.81 -8.31
N TYR A 722 -17.83 12.24 -9.51
CA TYR A 722 -18.07 10.82 -9.76
C TYR A 722 -19.36 10.22 -9.19
N ASP A 723 -20.26 11.04 -8.65
CA ASP A 723 -21.58 10.55 -8.23
C ASP A 723 -22.42 10.05 -9.40
N ASP A 724 -23.10 8.94 -9.16
CA ASP A 724 -24.18 8.43 -9.99
C ASP A 724 -25.53 8.72 -9.36
N TYR A 725 -26.47 9.27 -10.15
CA TYR A 725 -27.81 9.59 -9.65
C TYR A 725 -28.92 9.20 -10.64
N SER A 726 -29.90 8.45 -10.17
CA SER A 726 -31.06 8.05 -10.99
C SER A 726 -32.18 9.11 -10.90
N MET A 727 -32.49 9.76 -12.02
CA MET A 727 -33.51 10.81 -12.08
C MET A 727 -34.92 10.27 -11.80
N LYS A 728 -35.49 10.64 -10.65
CA LYS A 728 -36.87 10.28 -10.26
C LYS A 728 -37.92 11.15 -10.95
N TYR A 729 -38.97 10.53 -11.50
CA TYR A 729 -39.99 11.23 -12.28
C TYR A 729 -41.42 10.70 -12.09
N GLY A 730 -42.39 11.58 -12.29
CA GLY A 730 -43.81 11.32 -12.11
C GLY A 730 -44.57 11.50 -13.41
N ILE A 731 -45.58 10.64 -13.64
CA ILE A 731 -46.41 10.67 -14.84
C ILE A 731 -47.90 10.67 -14.51
N GLN A 732 -48.69 11.41 -15.31
CA GLN A 732 -50.16 11.41 -15.22
C GLN A 732 -50.79 11.01 -16.55
N PRO A 733 -51.92 10.28 -16.54
CA PRO A 733 -52.59 9.71 -15.36
C PRO A 733 -51.77 8.60 -14.71
N PHE A 734 -52.00 8.34 -13.42
CA PHE A 734 -51.32 7.27 -12.70
C PHE A 734 -51.60 5.91 -13.34
N GLY A 735 -50.53 5.14 -13.54
CA GLY A 735 -50.59 3.89 -14.28
C GLY A 735 -50.52 4.06 -15.80
N ALA A 736 -50.41 5.26 -16.37
CA ALA A 736 -49.93 5.39 -17.74
C ALA A 736 -48.52 4.75 -17.86
N ALA A 737 -48.14 4.32 -19.04
CA ALA A 737 -46.78 3.88 -19.30
C ALA A 737 -46.11 4.86 -20.27
N ILE A 738 -44.88 5.24 -19.96
CA ILE A 738 -44.08 6.19 -20.72
C ILE A 738 -42.95 5.40 -21.40
N SER A 739 -42.66 5.73 -22.66
CA SER A 739 -41.60 5.11 -23.44
C SER A 739 -41.02 6.14 -24.41
N GLY A 740 -39.75 5.96 -24.81
CA GLY A 740 -39.09 6.87 -25.74
C GLY A 740 -38.74 8.23 -25.11
N ILE A 741 -38.29 8.22 -23.86
CA ILE A 741 -37.72 9.39 -23.20
C ILE A 741 -36.37 9.68 -23.85
N LYS A 742 -36.19 10.90 -24.35
CA LYS A 742 -34.90 11.38 -24.86
C LYS A 742 -34.24 12.24 -23.78
N TRP A 743 -33.14 11.75 -23.25
CA TRP A 743 -32.32 12.45 -22.27
C TRP A 743 -31.23 13.29 -22.96
N LYS A 744 -30.92 14.44 -22.37
CA LYS A 744 -29.86 15.33 -22.83
C LYS A 744 -29.27 16.10 -21.66
N SER A 745 -27.95 16.08 -21.51
CA SER A 745 -27.21 17.05 -20.70
C SER A 745 -26.88 18.28 -21.54
N SER A 746 -26.95 19.47 -20.93
CA SER A 746 -26.47 20.71 -21.55
C SER A 746 -24.95 20.76 -21.66
N ASP A 747 -24.23 20.05 -20.78
CA ASP A 747 -22.78 19.94 -20.80
C ASP A 747 -22.35 18.53 -20.40
N LYS A 748 -21.93 17.75 -21.41
CA LYS A 748 -21.47 16.37 -21.23
C LYS A 748 -20.10 16.26 -20.58
N LYS A 749 -19.33 17.35 -20.48
CA LYS A 749 -18.06 17.39 -19.76
C LYS A 749 -18.26 17.49 -18.24
N ILE A 750 -19.45 17.90 -17.80
CA ILE A 750 -19.80 17.99 -16.38
C ILE A 750 -20.60 16.73 -15.99
N VAL A 751 -21.69 16.46 -16.73
CA VAL A 751 -22.58 15.32 -16.46
C VAL A 751 -22.98 14.65 -17.77
N THR A 752 -22.84 13.34 -17.84
CA THR A 752 -23.48 12.52 -18.87
C THR A 752 -24.79 11.94 -18.34
N VAL A 753 -25.70 11.57 -19.24
CA VAL A 753 -26.98 10.94 -18.87
C VAL A 753 -27.26 9.82 -19.85
N ASP A 754 -27.55 8.64 -19.32
CA ASP A 754 -27.81 7.45 -20.11
C ASP A 754 -29.27 7.37 -20.61
N GLU A 755 -29.61 6.31 -21.34
CA GLU A 755 -30.97 6.12 -21.86
C GLU A 755 -32.00 5.82 -20.76
N SER A 756 -31.55 5.33 -19.60
CA SER A 756 -32.41 5.01 -18.45
C SER A 756 -32.76 6.23 -17.61
N GLY A 757 -31.99 7.31 -17.75
CA GLY A 757 -32.11 8.54 -16.96
C GLY A 757 -31.18 8.59 -15.75
N THR A 758 -30.17 7.72 -15.71
CA THR A 758 -29.08 7.80 -14.75
C THR A 758 -28.07 8.82 -15.22
N ILE A 759 -27.73 9.75 -14.34
CA ILE A 759 -26.72 10.78 -14.56
C ILE A 759 -25.40 10.31 -13.95
N HIS A 760 -24.30 10.55 -14.67
CA HIS A 760 -22.93 10.25 -14.24
C HIS A 760 -22.14 11.56 -14.23
N VAL A 761 -21.61 11.94 -13.08
CA VAL A 761 -20.72 13.10 -12.95
C VAL A 761 -19.34 12.72 -13.49
N VAL A 762 -18.85 13.42 -14.50
CA VAL A 762 -17.59 13.10 -15.21
C VAL A 762 -16.53 14.19 -15.05
N THR A 763 -16.69 15.06 -14.05
CA THR A 763 -15.78 16.17 -13.74
C THR A 763 -15.37 16.14 -12.27
N GLU A 764 -14.12 16.52 -12.01
CA GLU A 764 -13.57 16.78 -10.67
C GLU A 764 -13.84 18.21 -10.19
N LYS A 765 -14.14 19.12 -11.12
CA LYS A 765 -14.32 20.55 -10.83
C LYS A 765 -15.78 20.90 -10.55
N PRO A 766 -16.04 21.87 -9.66
CA PRO A 766 -17.38 22.44 -9.49
C PRO A 766 -17.95 22.95 -10.80
N GLY A 767 -19.25 22.77 -10.98
CA GLY A 767 -19.91 23.13 -12.22
C GLY A 767 -21.40 23.00 -12.13
N VAL A 768 -22.11 23.65 -13.05
CA VAL A 768 -23.57 23.56 -13.12
C VAL A 768 -23.97 23.22 -14.54
N CYS A 769 -24.78 22.18 -14.70
CA CYS A 769 -25.37 21.84 -15.98
C CYS A 769 -26.88 21.59 -15.84
N THR A 770 -27.59 21.43 -16.95
CA THR A 770 -29.02 21.12 -16.97
C THR A 770 -29.25 19.80 -17.69
N VAL A 771 -29.90 18.86 -17.00
CA VAL A 771 -30.39 17.61 -17.58
C VAL A 771 -31.83 17.79 -18.02
N THR A 772 -32.12 17.44 -19.27
CA THR A 772 -33.43 17.57 -19.92
C THR A 772 -33.97 16.20 -20.33
N ALA A 773 -35.23 15.91 -20.01
CA ALA A 773 -35.94 14.75 -20.52
C ALA A 773 -37.11 15.20 -21.42
N LYS A 774 -37.18 14.65 -22.64
CA LYS A 774 -38.20 14.96 -23.65
C LYS A 774 -38.92 13.72 -24.13
N VAL A 775 -40.26 13.77 -24.14
CA VAL A 775 -41.12 12.73 -24.71
C VAL A 775 -41.97 13.35 -25.82
N LYS A 776 -42.13 12.63 -26.94
CA LYS A 776 -42.90 13.13 -28.09
C LYS A 776 -44.34 13.46 -27.67
N GLY A 777 -44.79 14.68 -27.97
CA GLY A 777 -46.13 15.17 -27.62
C GLY A 777 -46.28 15.69 -26.19
N LEU A 778 -45.21 15.73 -25.39
CA LEU A 778 -45.21 16.30 -24.04
C LEU A 778 -44.24 17.48 -23.91
N LYS A 779 -44.50 18.34 -22.94
CA LYS A 779 -43.54 19.39 -22.55
C LYS A 779 -42.30 18.73 -21.94
N ALA A 780 -41.12 19.21 -22.34
CA ALA A 780 -39.85 18.76 -21.77
C ALA A 780 -39.73 19.21 -20.31
N VAL A 781 -39.09 18.38 -19.49
CA VAL A 781 -38.78 18.67 -18.08
C VAL A 781 -37.27 18.82 -17.91
N ARG A 782 -36.86 19.63 -16.94
CA ARG A 782 -35.46 20.02 -16.74
C ARG A 782 -35.10 20.01 -15.26
N CYS A 783 -33.87 19.63 -14.95
CA CYS A 783 -33.26 19.72 -13.64
C CYS A 783 -31.88 20.35 -13.78
N LYS A 784 -31.55 21.34 -12.94
CA LYS A 784 -30.17 21.82 -12.79
C LYS A 784 -29.42 20.86 -11.87
N ILE A 785 -28.21 20.51 -12.27
CA ILE A 785 -27.30 19.67 -11.50
C ILE A 785 -26.12 20.55 -11.11
N HIS A 786 -25.86 20.66 -9.81
CA HIS A 786 -24.78 21.44 -9.23
C HIS A 786 -23.74 20.46 -8.67
N ILE A 787 -22.50 20.56 -9.16
CA ILE A 787 -21.37 19.76 -8.67
C ILE A 787 -20.66 20.56 -7.57
N VAL A 788 -20.58 19.98 -6.38
CA VAL A 788 -19.93 20.55 -5.19
C VAL A 788 -18.79 19.64 -4.75
N LEU A 789 -17.69 20.21 -4.30
CA LEU A 789 -16.56 19.43 -3.78
C LEU A 789 -16.93 18.74 -2.47
N TRP A 790 -16.29 17.60 -2.20
CA TRP A 790 -16.51 16.78 -1.00
C TRP A 790 -16.41 17.58 0.31
N ASP A 791 -15.41 18.45 0.42
CA ASP A 791 -15.18 19.33 1.59
C ASP A 791 -16.19 20.49 1.71
N LYS A 792 -17.03 20.70 0.70
CA LYS A 792 -18.07 21.75 0.65
C LYS A 792 -19.49 21.18 0.62
N ILE A 793 -19.65 19.87 0.83
CA ILE A 793 -20.96 19.23 0.88
C ILE A 793 -21.76 19.81 2.05
N THR A 794 -23.00 20.23 1.76
CA THR A 794 -23.94 20.68 2.77
C THR A 794 -24.95 19.56 3.04
N GLY A 795 -24.97 19.02 4.26
CA GLY A 795 -25.97 18.03 4.66
C GLY A 795 -27.39 18.59 4.70
N LEU A 796 -28.39 17.73 4.59
CA LEU A 796 -29.78 18.11 4.86
C LEU A 796 -29.98 18.20 6.38
N ASN A 797 -30.43 19.35 6.88
CA ASN A 797 -30.69 19.55 8.31
C ASN A 797 -32.17 19.34 8.65
N ASP A 798 -33.06 19.78 7.76
CA ASP A 798 -34.50 19.62 7.93
C ASP A 798 -35.26 19.64 6.59
N PHE A 799 -36.52 19.21 6.59
CA PHE A 799 -37.45 19.42 5.49
C PHE A 799 -38.85 19.78 5.99
N ASN A 800 -39.57 20.54 5.17
CA ASN A 800 -40.92 21.01 5.48
C ASN A 800 -41.91 20.64 4.38
N VAL A 801 -43.15 20.29 4.77
CA VAL A 801 -44.25 20.05 3.83
C VAL A 801 -45.17 21.27 3.78
N ALA A 802 -45.33 21.87 2.59
CA ALA A 802 -46.05 23.14 2.44
C ALA A 802 -47.53 23.10 2.86
N LYS A 803 -48.20 21.93 2.77
CA LYS A 803 -49.59 21.73 3.21
C LYS A 803 -49.76 20.32 3.78
N ASN A 804 -50.02 20.22 5.08
CA ASN A 804 -50.28 18.96 5.78
C ASN A 804 -51.75 18.49 5.68
N LYS A 805 -52.65 19.29 5.10
CA LYS A 805 -54.05 18.93 4.83
C LYS A 805 -54.42 19.25 3.39
N ILE A 806 -54.88 18.25 2.63
CA ILE A 806 -55.27 18.37 1.23
C ILE A 806 -56.69 17.81 1.04
N THR A 807 -57.56 18.56 0.36
CA THR A 807 -58.89 18.08 -0.04
C THR A 807 -58.97 17.98 -1.57
N LEU A 808 -59.36 16.81 -2.09
CA LEU A 808 -59.49 16.55 -3.52
C LEU A 808 -60.84 15.93 -3.86
N LYS A 809 -61.38 16.24 -5.05
CA LYS A 809 -62.49 15.47 -5.63
C LYS A 809 -61.95 14.16 -6.20
N LYS A 810 -62.75 13.09 -6.16
CA LYS A 810 -62.42 11.82 -6.85
C LYS A 810 -61.94 12.06 -8.30
N GLY A 811 -60.87 11.38 -8.69
CA GLY A 811 -60.22 11.45 -10.00
C GLY A 811 -59.25 12.61 -10.19
N LYS A 812 -59.11 13.52 -9.21
CA LYS A 812 -58.18 14.66 -9.29
C LYS A 812 -56.80 14.32 -8.73
N TYR A 813 -55.83 15.12 -9.16
CA TYR A 813 -54.42 15.02 -8.79
C TYR A 813 -53.97 16.27 -8.03
N ALA A 814 -53.01 16.12 -7.12
CA ALA A 814 -52.25 17.22 -6.53
C ALA A 814 -50.82 16.78 -6.25
N ARG A 815 -49.92 17.72 -5.97
CA ARG A 815 -48.53 17.43 -5.61
C ARG A 815 -48.26 17.90 -4.17
N ILE A 816 -47.72 17.01 -3.36
CA ILE A 816 -47.15 17.36 -2.06
C ILE A 816 -45.84 18.08 -2.33
N LYS A 817 -45.74 19.34 -1.92
CA LYS A 817 -44.53 20.16 -2.09
C LYS A 817 -43.68 20.06 -0.82
N VAL A 818 -42.42 19.65 -1.00
CA VAL A 818 -41.42 19.56 0.06
C VAL A 818 -40.37 20.65 -0.17
N SER A 819 -40.02 21.37 0.90
CA SER A 819 -38.94 22.34 0.93
C SER A 819 -37.80 21.79 1.77
N LEU A 820 -36.58 21.82 1.24
CA LEU A 820 -35.37 21.34 1.91
C LEU A 820 -34.67 22.48 2.65
N LEU A 821 -34.08 22.18 3.80
CA LEU A 821 -33.34 23.11 4.63
C LEU A 821 -31.95 22.52 4.98
N PRO A 822 -30.85 23.14 4.53
CA PRO A 822 -30.81 24.22 3.54
C PRO A 822 -31.22 23.73 2.13
N LYS A 823 -31.58 24.64 1.23
CA LYS A 823 -32.09 24.30 -0.12
C LYS A 823 -31.08 23.57 -1.00
N ASN A 824 -29.79 23.78 -0.73
CA ASN A 824 -28.66 23.17 -1.42
C ASN A 824 -28.15 21.89 -0.76
N ALA A 825 -28.98 21.25 0.07
CA ALA A 825 -28.63 19.99 0.69
C ALA A 825 -28.27 18.94 -0.36
N TYR A 826 -27.15 18.26 -0.11
CA TYR A 826 -26.67 17.15 -0.89
C TYR A 826 -27.62 15.96 -0.78
N ASN A 827 -27.98 15.38 -1.92
CA ASN A 827 -28.76 14.15 -2.08
C ASN A 827 -29.84 13.88 -0.98
N PRO A 828 -30.89 14.70 -0.87
CA PRO A 828 -31.85 14.71 0.25
C PRO A 828 -32.81 13.51 0.33
N ASN A 829 -32.84 12.65 -0.71
CA ASN A 829 -33.56 11.38 -0.83
C ASN A 829 -34.94 11.26 -0.12
N ILE A 830 -35.88 12.17 -0.43
CA ILE A 830 -37.24 12.14 0.14
C ILE A 830 -38.11 11.04 -0.49
N THR A 831 -38.86 10.31 0.35
CA THR A 831 -39.77 9.23 -0.06
C THR A 831 -41.21 9.46 0.41
N TYR A 832 -42.18 8.80 -0.23
CA TYR A 832 -43.60 8.97 0.03
C TYR A 832 -44.34 7.63 0.12
N VAL A 833 -45.20 7.47 1.13
CA VAL A 833 -46.04 6.27 1.28
C VAL A 833 -47.48 6.65 1.63
N SER A 834 -48.44 5.99 0.99
CA SER A 834 -49.86 6.12 1.33
C SER A 834 -50.30 5.00 2.24
N SER A 835 -50.95 5.35 3.36
CA SER A 835 -51.62 4.38 4.27
C SER A 835 -52.72 3.57 3.58
N ASN A 836 -53.32 4.08 2.49
CA ASN A 836 -54.25 3.30 1.67
C ASN A 836 -54.22 3.70 0.19
N LYS A 837 -53.39 3.00 -0.58
CA LYS A 837 -53.20 3.18 -2.04
C LYS A 837 -54.47 2.96 -2.88
N LYS A 838 -55.51 2.31 -2.32
CA LYS A 838 -56.83 2.15 -2.98
C LYS A 838 -57.68 3.42 -2.90
N VAL A 839 -57.44 4.29 -1.91
CA VAL A 839 -58.16 5.56 -1.70
C VAL A 839 -57.37 6.72 -2.30
N VAL A 840 -56.09 6.85 -1.95
CA VAL A 840 -55.16 7.83 -2.55
C VAL A 840 -53.84 7.13 -2.88
N GLN A 841 -53.41 7.17 -4.13
CA GLN A 841 -52.08 6.70 -4.53
C GLN A 841 -51.10 7.88 -4.52
N VAL A 842 -49.83 7.64 -4.16
CA VAL A 842 -48.72 8.59 -4.25
C VAL A 842 -47.57 7.98 -5.08
N ASP A 843 -46.85 8.79 -5.87
CA ASP A 843 -45.63 8.38 -6.56
C ASP A 843 -44.36 8.96 -5.91
N GLU A 844 -43.20 8.62 -6.45
CA GLU A 844 -41.88 9.06 -5.96
C GLU A 844 -41.64 10.57 -6.03
N THR A 845 -42.45 11.32 -6.78
CA THR A 845 -42.35 12.78 -6.89
C THR A 845 -43.26 13.55 -5.92
N GLY A 846 -43.98 12.81 -5.08
CA GLY A 846 -45.01 13.34 -4.19
C GLY A 846 -46.32 13.69 -4.91
N MET A 847 -46.52 13.23 -6.16
CA MET A 847 -47.80 13.40 -6.84
C MET A 847 -48.81 12.44 -6.22
N ILE A 848 -50.03 12.91 -5.97
CA ILE A 848 -51.13 12.11 -5.43
C ILE A 848 -52.31 12.05 -6.38
N HIS A 849 -52.99 10.89 -6.42
CA HIS A 849 -54.19 10.65 -7.20
C HIS A 849 -55.33 10.14 -6.31
N ALA A 850 -56.42 10.89 -6.24
CA ALA A 850 -57.61 10.56 -5.46
C ALA A 850 -58.48 9.53 -6.19
N LYS A 851 -58.48 8.27 -5.75
CA LYS A 851 -59.18 7.16 -6.43
C LYS A 851 -60.59 6.89 -5.89
N LYS A 852 -60.77 6.98 -4.57
CA LYS A 852 -62.03 6.65 -3.88
C LYS A 852 -62.28 7.67 -2.78
N LYS A 853 -63.56 7.95 -2.48
CA LYS A 853 -63.97 8.75 -1.31
C LYS A 853 -63.40 8.13 -0.04
N GLY A 854 -62.86 8.96 0.85
CA GLY A 854 -62.21 8.51 2.08
C GLY A 854 -61.16 9.50 2.59
N LYS A 855 -60.58 9.20 3.75
CA LYS A 855 -59.49 9.97 4.37
C LYS A 855 -58.26 9.06 4.46
N VAL A 856 -57.11 9.57 4.04
CA VAL A 856 -55.82 8.83 4.02
C VAL A 856 -54.73 9.72 4.57
N THR A 857 -53.78 9.13 5.28
CA THR A 857 -52.50 9.76 5.62
C THR A 857 -51.44 9.36 4.60
N ILE A 858 -50.75 10.33 4.04
CA ILE A 858 -49.51 10.16 3.28
C ILE A 858 -48.35 10.48 4.22
N VAL A 859 -47.41 9.56 4.35
CA VAL A 859 -46.14 9.74 5.07
C VAL A 859 -45.11 10.26 4.08
N VAL A 860 -44.46 11.37 4.42
CA VAL A 860 -43.27 11.90 3.74
C VAL A 860 -42.08 11.62 4.64
N TYR A 861 -41.09 10.88 4.16
CA TYR A 861 -39.99 10.38 5.00
C TYR A 861 -38.62 10.69 4.39
N CYS A 862 -37.68 11.09 5.25
CA CYS A 862 -36.28 11.28 4.92
C CYS A 862 -35.42 10.36 5.80
N ALA A 863 -34.70 9.43 5.17
CA ALA A 863 -33.90 8.43 5.89
C ALA A 863 -32.72 9.07 6.63
N SER A 864 -32.01 10.02 6.00
CA SER A 864 -30.83 10.67 6.59
C SER A 864 -31.13 11.53 7.83
N LEU A 865 -32.40 11.90 8.02
CA LEU A 865 -32.86 12.66 9.19
C LEU A 865 -33.67 11.81 10.17
N GLU A 866 -33.94 10.54 9.83
CA GLU A 866 -34.90 9.67 10.51
C GLU A 866 -36.27 10.35 10.78
N LYS A 867 -36.63 11.35 9.95
CA LYS A 867 -37.77 12.24 10.17
C LYS A 867 -38.92 11.94 9.22
N ALA A 868 -40.14 11.95 9.76
CA ALA A 868 -41.39 11.80 9.00
C ALA A 868 -42.33 12.99 9.19
N GLU A 869 -42.96 13.43 8.09
CA GLU A 869 -44.02 14.42 8.07
C GLU A 869 -45.32 13.79 7.55
N LEU A 870 -46.46 14.13 8.18
CA LEU A 870 -47.75 13.50 7.87
C LEU A 870 -48.68 14.45 7.12
N VAL A 871 -49.16 14.01 5.96
CA VAL A 871 -50.12 14.75 5.13
C VAL A 871 -51.46 14.03 5.11
N THR A 872 -52.49 14.67 5.65
CA THR A 872 -53.87 14.17 5.59
C THR A 872 -54.52 14.56 4.27
N VAL A 873 -54.97 13.57 3.50
CA VAL A 873 -55.72 13.75 2.24
C VAL A 873 -57.17 13.30 2.43
N LYS A 874 -58.12 14.22 2.24
CA LYS A 874 -59.57 13.95 2.22
C LYS A 874 -60.07 13.94 0.79
N VAL A 875 -60.60 12.80 0.34
CA VAL A 875 -61.25 12.67 -0.96
C VAL A 875 -62.75 12.85 -0.78
N LYS A 876 -63.30 13.90 -1.40
CA LYS A 876 -64.74 14.19 -1.47
C LYS A 876 -65.39 13.49 -2.67
#